data_AF-A0A6F9BE06-F1
#
_entry.id   AF-A0A6F9BE06-F1
#
_cell.length_a   1.000
_cell.length_b   1.000
_cell.length_c   1.000
_cell.angle_alpha   90.00
_cell.angle_beta   90.00
_cell.angle_gamma   90.00
#
_symmetry.space_group_name_H-M   'P 1'
#
loop_
_entity.id
_entity.type
_entity.pdbx_description
1 polymer ?
#
loop_
_entity_poly.entity_id
_entity_poly.type
_entity_poly.pdbx_seq_one_letter_code
_entity_poly.pdbx_strand_id
1 'polypeptide(L)'
;IQRSRNKQMKEMFPDGFGIHHAGMLRADRSLMESMFSRGYLKGTQIYDAKRGTLVDLGILDVMQIFGRAGRPQFDKYGEGTIITAHDKLSHYLTLLTQQNPIESQFLETMADNLNAEVSLGTVTNVEEAVRWLSYTYLYIRMRANPLAYGINHKAYQMDPGLELYRKELVVMAARKLDKARMIRFEERTGYFASTDLGRTASHFYIKYNTMETFNELFDSQKTEADILSINGYGKINILLQTYIGRGEVDSFSLISDLSYVAQNAARIVRALFEIALRKRWPAMTYRLLNLCKVIDKRLWGFAHPLRQFSILPHNVLARLEEKKLTVKQCVHQIPSILMEATIQPITRTVLRVRLQITPDFKWHDQCHGSVGEPWWLWVEDPINDHIYHSEYFLLQKKQLLDLQPLPITALGNPEYENLYKFTHFNPIQTQIFHTLYHTDTNVLLGAPTGSGKTIAAELAMFRVFNQYPTSKVVYIAPLKALVRERIEDWKVRIEEKLGKKVVELTGDVTPDMRAIAAADLIVTTPEKWDGVSRSWQNRSYVQKVAILIIDEIHLLGEDRGPVLEVIVSRTNFISSHTKKTVRVVGLSTALANARDLADWLGIGQVGLFNFRPSVPIRSHSPAKPVLIFVSSRRQTRLTALDLIAFLATEDDPKQWLHQDETQMTDIIATVRESNLKLTLAFGIGMHHAGLHERDRKTVEELFVNCKIQILIATSTLAWGVNFPAHLVIVKGTEYYDGKTRRYVDYPITDVLQMMGRAGRPQYDDQGKAVILVHDIKKDFYKKFLYEPFPVESSLMGVLSDHLNAEIAAGTITSKQDAMDYITWTYFFRRLVMNP
;
A
#
# COMPACT_ATOMS: atom_id res chain seq x y z
N ILE A 1 -38.20 -17.43 19.56
CA ILE A 1 -37.36 -18.62 19.28
C ILE A 1 -37.93 -19.51 18.17
N GLN A 2 -39.20 -19.94 18.22
CA GLN A 2 -39.76 -20.83 17.17
C GLN A 2 -39.65 -20.30 15.72
N ARG A 3 -39.58 -18.97 15.53
CA ARG A 3 -39.35 -18.29 14.24
C ARG A 3 -37.88 -18.27 13.77
N SER A 4 -36.93 -18.67 14.63
CA SER A 4 -35.50 -18.75 14.25
C SER A 4 -35.30 -19.79 13.14
N ARG A 5 -34.30 -19.61 12.28
CA ARG A 5 -33.88 -20.65 11.32
C ARG A 5 -32.82 -21.58 11.91
N ASN A 6 -32.27 -21.24 13.07
CA ASN A 6 -31.29 -22.06 13.78
C ASN A 6 -31.99 -23.14 14.61
N LYS A 7 -31.84 -24.41 14.19
CA LYS A 7 -32.49 -25.56 14.82
C LYS A 7 -31.99 -25.80 16.25
N GLN A 8 -30.69 -25.66 16.50
CA GLN A 8 -30.09 -25.77 17.82
C GLN A 8 -30.60 -24.70 18.79
N MET A 9 -30.80 -23.45 18.32
CA MET A 9 -31.39 -22.41 19.15
C MET A 9 -32.84 -22.72 19.55
N LYS A 10 -33.58 -23.51 18.76
CA LYS A 10 -34.93 -23.96 19.15
C LYS A 10 -34.91 -25.04 20.21
N GLU A 11 -33.89 -25.88 20.20
CA GLU A 11 -33.76 -27.03 21.11
C GLU A 11 -33.17 -26.61 22.46
N MET A 12 -32.19 -25.71 22.51
CA MET A 12 -31.51 -25.32 23.76
C MET A 12 -32.25 -24.26 24.58
N PHE A 13 -33.05 -23.42 23.92
CA PHE A 13 -33.69 -22.27 24.57
C PHE A 13 -34.78 -22.64 25.59
N PRO A 14 -35.63 -23.67 25.38
CA PRO A 14 -36.56 -24.15 26.40
C PRO A 14 -35.88 -24.51 27.73
N ASP A 15 -34.62 -24.97 27.68
CA ASP A 15 -33.83 -25.35 28.86
C ASP A 15 -33.07 -24.16 29.49
N GLY A 16 -33.26 -22.93 28.99
CA GLY A 16 -32.60 -21.72 29.49
C GLY A 16 -31.16 -21.52 28.99
N PHE A 17 -30.75 -22.26 27.96
CA PHE A 17 -29.44 -22.14 27.33
C PHE A 17 -29.53 -21.45 25.97
N GLY A 18 -28.44 -20.79 25.59
CA GLY A 18 -28.41 -20.06 24.34
C GLY A 18 -27.03 -19.92 23.76
N ILE A 19 -27.01 -19.72 22.45
CA ILE A 19 -25.83 -19.67 21.62
C ILE A 19 -25.69 -18.24 21.09
N HIS A 20 -24.51 -17.64 21.20
CA HIS A 20 -24.19 -16.36 20.58
C HIS A 20 -22.80 -16.46 19.96
N HIS A 21 -22.71 -16.32 18.63
CA HIS A 21 -21.44 -16.26 17.92
C HIS A 21 -21.60 -15.52 16.58
N ALA A 22 -20.48 -15.04 16.03
CA ALA A 22 -20.47 -14.23 14.81
C ALA A 22 -21.08 -14.93 13.58
N GLY A 23 -21.10 -16.26 13.55
CA GLY A 23 -21.65 -17.08 12.46
C GLY A 23 -23.19 -17.19 12.45
N MET A 24 -23.87 -16.71 13.50
CA MET A 24 -25.34 -16.68 13.53
C MET A 24 -25.90 -15.54 12.68
N LEU A 25 -27.11 -15.77 12.14
CA LEU A 25 -27.89 -14.72 11.50
C LEU A 25 -28.01 -13.51 12.42
N ARG A 26 -27.87 -12.30 11.87
CA ARG A 26 -27.91 -11.06 12.65
C ARG A 26 -29.20 -10.92 13.46
N ALA A 27 -30.32 -11.43 12.93
CA ALA A 27 -31.61 -11.49 13.62
C ALA A 27 -31.58 -12.45 14.82
N ASP A 28 -30.93 -13.61 14.69
CA ASP A 28 -30.79 -14.57 15.79
C ASP A 28 -29.81 -14.04 16.86
N ARG A 29 -28.72 -13.37 16.49
CA ARG A 29 -27.83 -12.69 17.46
C ARG A 29 -28.55 -11.61 18.24
N SER A 30 -29.27 -10.73 17.55
CA SER A 30 -30.03 -9.65 18.18
C SER A 30 -31.12 -10.21 19.12
N LEU A 31 -31.74 -11.33 18.74
CA LEU A 31 -32.67 -12.05 19.60
C LEU A 31 -31.97 -12.60 20.85
N MET A 32 -30.81 -13.23 20.71
CA MET A 32 -30.05 -13.78 21.85
C MET A 32 -29.52 -12.69 22.77
N GLU A 33 -29.00 -11.58 22.24
CA GLU A 33 -28.62 -10.40 23.03
C GLU A 33 -29.81 -9.81 23.77
N SER A 34 -30.99 -9.77 23.13
CA SER A 34 -32.23 -9.30 23.78
C SER A 34 -32.77 -10.28 24.81
N MET A 35 -32.50 -11.58 24.70
CA MET A 35 -32.94 -12.58 25.67
C MET A 35 -31.96 -12.67 26.84
N PHE A 36 -30.68 -12.49 26.55
CA PHE A 36 -29.63 -12.34 27.55
C PHE A 36 -29.85 -11.09 28.41
N SER A 37 -30.13 -9.94 27.78
CA SER A 37 -30.39 -8.68 28.49
C SER A 37 -31.66 -8.72 29.36
N ARG A 38 -32.55 -9.69 29.12
CA ARG A 38 -33.76 -9.92 29.91
C ARG A 38 -33.59 -11.04 30.94
N GLY A 39 -32.38 -11.55 31.16
CA GLY A 39 -32.06 -12.53 32.21
C GLY A 39 -32.40 -13.99 31.90
N TYR A 40 -32.72 -14.32 30.65
CA TYR A 40 -33.15 -15.68 30.26
C TYR A 40 -32.00 -16.64 29.92
N LEU A 41 -30.74 -16.21 30.00
CA LEU A 41 -29.54 -16.99 29.62
C LEU A 41 -28.55 -17.09 30.78
N LYS A 42 -28.09 -18.30 31.11
CA LYS A 42 -27.32 -18.63 32.33
C LYS A 42 -25.89 -19.09 32.01
N GLY A 43 -24.91 -18.66 32.79
CA GLY A 43 -23.52 -19.17 32.82
C GLY A 43 -22.43 -18.14 32.50
N THR A 44 -21.23 -18.32 33.06
CA THR A 44 -20.06 -17.45 32.83
C THR A 44 -18.97 -18.07 31.95
N GLN A 45 -19.26 -19.16 31.24
CA GLN A 45 -18.26 -19.89 30.44
C GLN A 45 -18.60 -19.86 28.96
N ILE A 46 -17.58 -19.69 28.12
CA ILE A 46 -17.63 -19.72 26.66
C ILE A 46 -16.62 -20.72 26.13
N TYR A 47 -16.91 -21.35 24.99
CA TYR A 47 -15.95 -22.25 24.36
C TYR A 47 -14.94 -21.48 23.51
N ASP A 48 -13.66 -21.55 23.86
CA ASP A 48 -12.56 -20.96 23.10
C ASP A 48 -11.94 -22.01 22.17
N ALA A 49 -12.25 -21.90 20.87
CA ALA A 49 -11.72 -22.79 19.85
C ALA A 49 -10.18 -22.74 19.70
N LYS A 50 -9.53 -21.63 20.09
CA LYS A 50 -8.07 -21.51 20.07
C LYS A 50 -7.43 -22.37 21.16
N ARG A 51 -8.10 -22.50 22.31
CA ARG A 51 -7.65 -23.32 23.45
C ARG A 51 -8.26 -24.72 23.45
N GLY A 52 -9.34 -24.95 22.70
CA GLY A 52 -10.05 -26.22 22.63
C GLY A 52 -10.83 -26.56 23.91
N THR A 53 -11.11 -25.56 24.75
CA THR A 53 -11.70 -25.74 26.09
C THR A 53 -12.69 -24.63 26.43
N LEU A 54 -13.52 -24.87 27.45
CA LEU A 54 -14.34 -23.82 28.04
C LEU A 54 -13.44 -22.85 28.83
N VAL A 55 -13.61 -21.57 28.58
CA VAL A 55 -12.95 -20.48 29.29
C VAL A 55 -13.97 -19.57 29.93
N ASP A 56 -13.56 -18.96 31.03
CA ASP A 56 -14.36 -17.97 31.74
C ASP A 56 -14.53 -16.70 30.89
N LEU A 57 -15.71 -16.08 30.95
CA LEU A 57 -16.04 -14.82 30.27
C LEU A 57 -15.05 -13.73 30.66
N GLY A 58 -14.58 -12.99 29.65
CA GLY A 58 -13.64 -11.89 29.85
C GLY A 58 -14.28 -10.70 30.56
N ILE A 59 -13.45 -9.90 31.22
CA ILE A 59 -13.93 -8.73 31.97
C ILE A 59 -14.70 -7.72 31.10
N LEU A 60 -14.25 -7.52 29.86
CA LEU A 60 -14.92 -6.60 28.93
C LEU A 60 -16.34 -7.08 28.59
N ASP A 61 -16.53 -8.37 28.40
CA ASP A 61 -17.85 -8.95 28.13
C ASP A 61 -18.77 -8.77 29.34
N VAL A 62 -18.25 -9.07 30.55
CA VAL A 62 -18.98 -8.87 31.81
C VAL A 62 -19.34 -7.40 32.02
N MET A 63 -18.41 -6.47 31.80
CA MET A 63 -18.67 -5.03 31.92
C MET A 63 -19.66 -4.53 30.87
N GLN A 64 -19.58 -4.99 29.62
CA GLN A 64 -20.56 -4.63 28.58
C GLN A 64 -21.95 -5.15 28.89
N ILE A 65 -22.05 -6.36 29.46
CA ILE A 65 -23.30 -6.94 29.93
C ILE A 65 -23.90 -6.08 31.05
N PHE A 66 -23.11 -5.74 32.06
CA PHE A 66 -23.58 -4.93 33.19
C PHE A 66 -23.86 -3.49 32.81
N GLY A 67 -23.10 -2.91 31.87
CA GLY A 67 -23.34 -1.58 31.32
C GLY A 67 -24.65 -1.45 30.54
N ARG A 68 -25.31 -2.57 30.20
CA ARG A 68 -26.66 -2.59 29.60
C ARG A 68 -27.77 -2.67 30.65
N ALA A 69 -27.45 -2.87 31.94
CA ALA A 69 -28.44 -2.95 33.00
C ALA A 69 -28.87 -1.55 33.47
N GLY A 70 -30.17 -1.29 33.41
CA GLY A 70 -30.76 0.01 33.75
C GLY A 70 -30.74 1.00 32.57
N ARG A 71 -31.92 1.54 32.23
CA ARG A 71 -32.07 2.55 31.18
C ARG A 71 -32.03 3.95 31.79
N PRO A 72 -31.06 4.81 31.41
CA PRO A 72 -30.83 6.11 32.06
C PRO A 72 -32.02 7.07 32.11
N GLN A 73 -33.00 6.89 31.21
CA GLN A 73 -34.20 7.74 31.13
C GLN A 73 -35.47 7.11 31.69
N PHE A 74 -35.46 5.81 32.02
CA PHE A 74 -36.67 5.06 32.34
C PHE A 74 -36.61 4.33 33.68
N ASP A 75 -35.42 3.89 34.09
CA ASP A 75 -35.26 3.06 35.30
C ASP A 75 -34.57 3.89 36.39
N LYS A 76 -35.04 3.76 37.64
CA LYS A 76 -34.44 4.44 38.81
C LYS A 76 -33.13 3.78 39.26
N TYR A 77 -32.95 2.51 38.96
CA TYR A 77 -31.74 1.74 39.18
C TYR A 77 -31.68 0.59 38.16
N GLY A 78 -30.47 0.11 37.85
CA GLY A 78 -30.24 -1.08 37.04
C GLY A 78 -29.84 -2.24 37.94
N GLU A 79 -30.39 -3.43 37.67
CA GLU A 79 -30.03 -4.66 38.39
C GLU A 79 -29.38 -5.65 37.42
N GLY A 80 -28.22 -6.19 37.78
CA GLY A 80 -27.48 -7.18 37.01
C GLY A 80 -27.14 -8.37 37.88
N THR A 81 -27.53 -9.58 37.45
CA THR A 81 -27.25 -10.83 38.18
C THR A 81 -26.26 -11.69 37.40
N ILE A 82 -25.14 -12.07 38.03
CA ILE A 82 -24.21 -13.09 37.52
C ILE A 82 -24.47 -14.41 38.23
N ILE A 83 -24.61 -15.48 37.44
CA ILE A 83 -24.65 -16.84 37.95
C ILE A 83 -23.36 -17.53 37.49
N THR A 84 -22.47 -17.82 38.44
CA THR A 84 -21.15 -18.43 38.20
C THR A 84 -20.87 -19.54 39.21
N ALA A 85 -19.83 -20.33 38.97
CA ALA A 85 -19.36 -21.33 39.92
C ALA A 85 -18.77 -20.65 41.18
N HIS A 86 -18.95 -21.27 42.35
CA HIS A 86 -18.61 -20.63 43.63
C HIS A 86 -17.11 -20.26 43.74
N ASP A 87 -16.23 -21.08 43.17
CA ASP A 87 -14.79 -20.83 43.08
C ASP A 87 -14.41 -19.62 42.21
N LYS A 88 -15.31 -19.18 41.31
CA LYS A 88 -15.13 -18.02 40.42
C LYS A 88 -15.79 -16.74 40.94
N LEU A 89 -16.61 -16.83 41.98
CA LEU A 89 -17.33 -15.68 42.54
C LEU A 89 -16.36 -14.58 42.98
N SER A 90 -15.28 -14.93 43.67
CA SER A 90 -14.27 -13.99 44.14
C SER A 90 -13.57 -13.28 42.98
N HIS A 91 -13.27 -13.99 41.89
CA HIS A 91 -12.67 -13.43 40.68
C HIS A 91 -13.56 -12.36 40.05
N TYR A 92 -14.85 -12.66 39.81
CA TYR A 92 -15.78 -11.72 39.20
C TYR A 92 -16.17 -10.55 40.12
N LEU A 93 -16.29 -10.79 41.43
CA LEU A 93 -16.49 -9.71 42.41
C LEU A 93 -15.31 -8.75 42.42
N THR A 94 -14.08 -9.26 42.47
CA THR A 94 -12.85 -8.44 42.43
C THR A 94 -12.82 -7.62 41.15
N LEU A 95 -13.13 -8.25 40.01
CA LEU A 95 -13.15 -7.59 38.71
C LEU A 95 -14.19 -6.46 38.59
N LEU A 96 -15.35 -6.57 39.25
CA LEU A 96 -16.42 -5.57 39.21
C LEU A 96 -16.24 -4.47 40.26
N THR A 97 -15.60 -4.78 41.40
CA THR A 97 -15.48 -3.88 42.55
C THR A 97 -14.13 -3.20 42.67
N GLN A 98 -13.07 -3.79 42.11
CA GLN A 98 -11.70 -3.28 42.19
C GLN A 98 -11.17 -2.83 40.83
N GLN A 99 -10.40 -1.74 40.83
CA GLN A 99 -9.68 -1.28 39.64
C GLN A 99 -8.44 -2.15 39.44
N ASN A 100 -8.56 -3.21 38.64
CA ASN A 100 -7.41 -4.03 38.29
C ASN A 100 -6.51 -3.29 37.28
N PRO A 101 -5.18 -3.24 37.50
CA PRO A 101 -4.27 -2.64 36.55
C PRO A 101 -4.24 -3.45 35.25
N ILE A 102 -4.34 -2.77 34.11
CA ILE A 102 -4.26 -3.40 32.79
C ILE A 102 -2.78 -3.67 32.48
N GLU A 103 -2.40 -4.95 32.43
CA GLU A 103 -1.05 -5.39 32.07
C GLU A 103 -0.91 -5.75 30.58
N SER A 104 0.31 -5.63 30.05
CA SER A 104 0.62 -5.88 28.65
C SER A 104 0.87 -7.36 28.37
N GLN A 105 0.25 -7.90 27.31
CA GLN A 105 0.50 -9.25 26.79
C GLN A 105 1.50 -9.25 25.60
N PHE A 106 2.17 -8.12 25.35
CA PHE A 106 2.98 -7.93 24.15
C PHE A 106 4.21 -8.85 24.09
N LEU A 107 4.77 -9.26 25.24
CA LEU A 107 5.92 -10.17 25.30
C LEU A 107 5.69 -11.49 24.55
N GLU A 108 4.46 -12.03 24.60
CA GLU A 108 4.12 -13.29 23.92
C GLU A 108 4.17 -13.21 22.39
N THR A 109 3.94 -12.02 21.84
CA THR A 109 3.85 -11.77 20.39
C THR A 109 4.98 -10.88 19.88
N MET A 110 5.95 -10.56 20.73
CA MET A 110 7.03 -9.61 20.44
C MET A 110 7.82 -9.98 19.18
N ALA A 111 8.18 -11.27 19.02
CA ALA A 111 8.93 -11.73 17.86
C ALA A 111 8.15 -11.52 16.56
N ASP A 112 6.86 -11.85 16.53
CA ASP A 112 6.02 -11.69 15.33
C ASP A 112 5.85 -10.21 14.96
N ASN A 113 5.69 -9.34 15.97
CA ASN A 113 5.62 -7.88 15.76
C ASN A 113 6.96 -7.29 15.31
N LEU A 114 8.09 -7.74 15.87
CA LEU A 114 9.42 -7.32 15.42
C LEU A 114 9.66 -7.71 13.96
N ASN A 115 9.29 -8.93 13.56
CA ASN A 115 9.36 -9.36 12.17
C ASN A 115 8.53 -8.47 11.24
N ALA A 116 7.36 -7.99 11.68
CA ALA A 116 6.54 -7.08 10.89
C ALA A 116 7.24 -5.74 10.65
N GLU A 117 7.82 -5.11 11.69
CA GLU A 117 8.58 -3.86 11.55
C GLU A 117 9.82 -4.02 10.66
N VAL A 118 10.57 -5.11 10.85
CA VAL A 118 11.73 -5.44 9.99
C VAL A 118 11.29 -5.66 8.54
N SER A 119 10.14 -6.31 8.31
CA SER A 119 9.58 -6.54 6.97
C SER A 119 9.06 -5.25 6.31
N LEU A 120 8.55 -4.31 7.11
CA LEU A 120 8.12 -2.99 6.64
C LEU A 120 9.29 -2.03 6.39
N GLY A 121 10.47 -2.34 6.94
CA GLY A 121 11.68 -1.52 6.87
C GLY A 121 11.72 -0.36 7.86
N THR A 122 10.82 -0.34 8.84
CA THR A 122 10.75 0.67 9.92
C THR A 122 11.79 0.42 11.00
N VAL A 123 12.25 -0.82 11.13
CA VAL A 123 13.31 -1.25 12.06
C VAL A 123 14.35 -2.03 11.26
N THR A 124 15.58 -1.51 11.21
CA THR A 124 16.69 -2.09 10.44
C THR A 124 17.83 -2.58 11.32
N ASN A 125 17.86 -2.20 12.60
CA ASN A 125 18.89 -2.59 13.55
C ASN A 125 18.36 -2.65 14.99
N VAL A 126 19.15 -3.22 15.90
CA VAL A 126 18.80 -3.41 17.31
C VAL A 126 18.50 -2.08 18.01
N GLU A 127 19.20 -0.99 17.69
CA GLU A 127 18.98 0.31 18.34
C GLU A 127 17.61 0.90 17.96
N GLU A 128 17.25 0.84 16.68
CA GLU A 128 15.92 1.20 16.19
C GLU A 128 14.83 0.33 16.82
N ALA A 129 15.08 -0.98 16.99
CA ALA A 129 14.13 -1.87 17.68
C ALA A 129 13.95 -1.52 19.15
N VAL A 130 15.02 -1.14 19.86
CA VAL A 130 14.96 -0.68 21.26
C VAL A 130 14.18 0.64 21.36
N ARG A 131 14.36 1.54 20.40
CA ARG A 131 13.56 2.78 20.29
C ARG A 131 12.10 2.47 20.01
N TRP A 132 11.83 1.56 19.06
CA TRP A 132 10.47 1.08 18.74
C TRP A 132 9.74 0.54 19.97
N LEU A 133 10.40 -0.32 20.76
CA LEU A 133 9.83 -0.84 22.00
C LEU A 133 9.48 0.24 23.03
N SER A 134 10.18 1.38 23.00
CA SER A 134 9.91 2.50 23.91
C SER A 134 8.56 3.19 23.61
N TYR A 135 7.98 2.98 22.43
CA TYR A 135 6.64 3.46 22.08
C TYR A 135 5.51 2.50 22.50
N THR A 136 5.85 1.35 23.09
CA THR A 136 4.86 0.32 23.43
C THR A 136 4.27 0.52 24.84
N TYR A 137 3.01 0.09 25.03
CA TYR A 137 2.42 0.01 26.36
C TYR A 137 3.19 -0.95 27.30
N LEU A 138 3.85 -1.97 26.74
CA LEU A 138 4.74 -2.86 27.48
C LEU A 138 5.85 -2.07 28.20
N TYR A 139 6.50 -1.13 27.52
CA TYR A 139 7.55 -0.32 28.14
C TYR A 139 7.05 0.51 29.33
N ILE A 140 5.88 1.13 29.18
CA ILE A 140 5.24 1.91 30.25
C ILE A 140 4.96 1.00 31.45
N ARG A 141 4.42 -0.20 31.23
CA ARG A 141 4.10 -1.15 32.30
C ARG A 141 5.33 -1.80 32.93
N MET A 142 6.38 -2.09 32.18
CA MET A 142 7.64 -2.60 32.74
C MET A 142 8.29 -1.60 33.69
N ARG A 143 8.13 -0.28 33.47
CA ARG A 143 8.61 0.75 34.41
C ARG A 143 7.69 0.92 35.61
N ALA A 144 6.38 0.85 35.41
CA ALA A 144 5.40 1.04 36.48
C ALA A 144 5.29 -0.17 37.42
N ASN A 145 5.47 -1.38 36.91
CA ASN A 145 5.40 -2.63 37.67
C ASN A 145 6.46 -3.64 37.18
N PRO A 146 7.77 -3.41 37.45
CA PRO A 146 8.85 -4.24 36.91
C PRO A 146 8.76 -5.72 37.30
N LEU A 147 8.29 -6.01 38.52
CA LEU A 147 8.17 -7.37 39.04
C LEU A 147 7.20 -8.23 38.21
N ALA A 148 6.11 -7.66 37.70
CA ALA A 148 5.14 -8.38 36.86
C ALA A 148 5.74 -8.87 35.52
N TYR A 149 6.85 -8.27 35.09
CA TYR A 149 7.57 -8.62 33.87
C TYR A 149 8.89 -9.35 34.16
N GLY A 150 9.10 -9.84 35.39
CA GLY A 150 10.29 -10.59 35.78
C GLY A 150 11.53 -9.73 36.02
N ILE A 151 11.39 -8.40 36.11
CA ILE A 151 12.49 -7.48 36.39
C ILE A 151 12.59 -7.27 37.90
N ASN A 152 13.70 -7.70 38.51
CA ASN A 152 13.92 -7.51 39.94
C ASN A 152 14.26 -6.02 40.26
N HIS A 153 13.98 -5.59 41.49
CA HIS A 153 14.19 -4.20 41.90
C HIS A 153 15.65 -3.73 41.81
N LYS A 154 16.63 -4.62 42.01
CA LYS A 154 18.06 -4.27 41.90
C LYS A 154 18.46 -3.98 40.45
N ALA A 155 17.99 -4.80 39.51
CA ALA A 155 18.22 -4.62 38.08
C ALA A 155 17.54 -3.33 37.58
N TYR A 156 16.33 -3.03 38.06
CA TYR A 156 15.66 -1.77 37.73
C TYR A 156 16.39 -0.54 38.25
N GLN A 157 17.00 -0.61 39.44
CA GLN A 157 17.80 0.50 39.98
C GLN A 157 19.07 0.76 39.16
N MET A 158 19.68 -0.30 38.59
CA MET A 158 20.87 -0.19 37.74
C MET A 158 20.54 0.27 36.32
N ASP A 159 19.33 -0.04 35.81
CA ASP A 159 18.84 0.37 34.49
C ASP A 159 17.41 0.95 34.59
N PRO A 160 17.23 2.18 35.11
CA PRO A 160 15.90 2.79 35.30
C PRO A 160 15.17 3.04 33.97
N GLY A 161 15.95 3.22 32.90
CA GLY A 161 15.49 3.39 31.53
C GLY A 161 15.12 2.07 30.86
N LEU A 162 15.46 0.91 31.44
CA LEU A 162 15.29 -0.43 30.87
C LEU A 162 15.93 -0.60 29.49
N GLU A 163 16.99 0.15 29.18
CA GLU A 163 17.63 0.11 27.86
C GLU A 163 18.34 -1.21 27.61
N LEU A 164 19.11 -1.70 28.59
CA LEU A 164 19.80 -2.99 28.51
C LEU A 164 18.80 -4.14 28.45
N TYR A 165 17.75 -4.07 29.29
CA TYR A 165 16.70 -5.08 29.29
C TYR A 165 15.92 -5.14 27.96
N ARG A 166 15.56 -3.97 27.39
CA ARG A 166 14.94 -3.92 26.05
C ARG A 166 15.86 -4.48 24.98
N LYS A 167 17.15 -4.14 25.01
CA LYS A 167 18.14 -4.66 24.07
C LYS A 167 18.22 -6.19 24.13
N GLU A 168 18.24 -6.76 25.33
CA GLU A 168 18.23 -8.21 25.54
C GLU A 168 16.96 -8.86 24.96
N LEU A 169 15.77 -8.28 25.23
CA LEU A 169 14.51 -8.75 24.67
C LEU A 169 14.52 -8.75 23.12
N VAL A 170 15.00 -7.65 22.51
CA VAL A 170 15.12 -7.52 21.04
C VAL A 170 16.05 -8.60 20.49
N VAL A 171 17.23 -8.78 21.07
CA VAL A 171 18.21 -9.76 20.61
C VAL A 171 17.67 -11.19 20.74
N MET A 172 16.98 -11.51 21.83
CA MET A 172 16.33 -12.82 21.98
C MET A 172 15.23 -13.06 20.94
N ALA A 173 14.40 -12.05 20.66
CA ALA A 173 13.38 -12.13 19.62
C ALA A 173 14.02 -12.29 18.23
N ALA A 174 15.06 -11.51 17.93
CA ALA A 174 15.79 -11.57 16.66
C ALA A 174 16.43 -12.95 16.43
N ARG A 175 17.05 -13.55 17.46
CA ARG A 175 17.60 -14.91 17.37
C ARG A 175 16.53 -15.97 17.05
N LYS A 176 15.33 -15.85 17.63
CA LYS A 176 14.20 -16.75 17.32
C LYS A 176 13.75 -16.61 15.86
N LEU A 177 13.66 -15.38 15.37
CA LEU A 177 13.27 -15.09 13.98
C LEU A 177 14.32 -15.54 12.97
N ASP A 178 15.60 -15.37 13.29
CA ASP A 178 16.73 -15.80 12.47
C ASP A 178 16.79 -17.34 12.37
N LYS A 179 16.60 -18.05 13.50
CA LYS A 179 16.46 -19.51 13.52
C LYS A 179 15.31 -20.00 12.64
N ALA A 180 14.17 -19.30 12.68
CA ALA A 180 13.02 -19.56 11.81
C ALA A 180 13.20 -19.06 10.36
N ARG A 181 14.37 -18.53 10.00
CA ARG A 181 14.73 -17.98 8.68
C ARG A 181 13.83 -16.83 8.21
N MET A 182 13.17 -16.14 9.14
CA MET A 182 12.26 -15.02 8.85
C MET A 182 13.00 -13.68 8.72
N ILE A 183 14.13 -13.54 9.42
CA ILE A 183 15.06 -12.44 9.23
C ILE A 183 16.47 -13.02 9.05
N ARG A 184 17.41 -12.19 8.61
CA ARG A 184 18.85 -12.40 8.82
C ARG A 184 19.30 -11.44 9.89
N PHE A 185 19.85 -11.95 10.98
CA PHE A 185 20.34 -11.14 12.08
C PHE A 185 21.86 -11.24 12.18
N GLU A 186 22.57 -10.13 11.91
CA GLU A 186 24.01 -10.07 12.15
C GLU A 186 24.26 -9.54 13.57
N GLU A 187 24.54 -10.44 14.50
CA GLU A 187 24.61 -10.12 15.93
C GLU A 187 25.74 -9.13 16.29
N ARG A 188 26.86 -9.17 15.54
CA ARG A 188 28.00 -8.26 15.76
C ARG A 188 27.67 -6.80 15.43
N THR A 189 26.94 -6.57 14.34
CA THR A 189 26.56 -5.22 13.88
C THR A 189 25.20 -4.79 14.42
N GLY A 190 24.40 -5.74 14.91
CA GLY A 190 23.02 -5.52 15.33
C GLY A 190 22.06 -5.31 14.16
N TYR A 191 22.46 -5.61 12.93
CA TYR A 191 21.66 -5.33 11.73
C TYR A 191 20.65 -6.43 11.42
N PHE A 192 19.46 -6.04 10.98
CA PHE A 192 18.39 -6.92 10.52
C PHE A 192 18.20 -6.78 9.01
N ALA A 193 18.09 -7.92 8.32
CA ALA A 193 17.58 -7.94 6.94
C ALA A 193 16.35 -8.84 6.86
N SER A 194 15.25 -8.29 6.34
CA SER A 194 14.03 -9.07 6.09
C SER A 194 14.26 -10.13 5.00
N THR A 195 13.81 -11.36 5.25
CA THR A 195 13.74 -12.42 4.23
C THR A 195 12.36 -12.47 3.59
N ASP A 196 12.24 -13.11 2.44
CA ASP A 196 10.93 -13.32 1.80
C ASP A 196 9.97 -14.13 2.67
N LEU A 197 10.50 -15.10 3.43
CA LEU A 197 9.73 -15.86 4.42
C LEU A 197 9.18 -14.94 5.53
N GLY A 198 9.99 -14.02 6.04
CA GLY A 198 9.58 -13.03 7.04
C GLY A 198 8.48 -12.10 6.52
N ARG A 199 8.62 -11.61 5.29
CA ARG A 199 7.60 -10.77 4.64
C ARG A 199 6.28 -11.51 4.45
N THR A 200 6.33 -12.74 3.94
CA THR A 200 5.13 -13.57 3.76
C THR A 200 4.48 -13.89 5.12
N ALA A 201 5.27 -14.24 6.14
CA ALA A 201 4.74 -14.47 7.48
C ALA A 201 4.08 -13.23 8.08
N SER A 202 4.67 -12.04 7.90
CA SER A 202 4.09 -10.77 8.34
C SER A 202 2.78 -10.46 7.60
N HIS A 203 2.76 -10.60 6.27
CA HIS A 203 1.60 -10.32 5.44
C HIS A 203 0.39 -11.21 5.80
N PHE A 204 0.65 -12.49 6.09
CA PHE A 204 -0.38 -13.46 6.47
C PHE A 204 -0.48 -13.69 7.97
N TYR A 205 0.15 -12.88 8.82
CA TYR A 205 0.08 -12.99 10.29
C TYR A 205 0.36 -14.43 10.79
N ILE A 206 1.38 -15.07 10.22
CA ILE A 206 1.85 -16.40 10.61
C ILE A 206 2.90 -16.26 11.69
N LYS A 207 2.71 -17.00 12.78
CA LYS A 207 3.63 -17.01 13.91
C LYS A 207 4.96 -17.65 13.55
N TYR A 208 6.05 -17.18 14.15
CA TYR A 208 7.39 -17.68 13.86
C TYR A 208 7.54 -19.20 14.12
N ASN A 209 6.90 -19.73 15.16
CA ASN A 209 6.95 -21.16 15.47
C ASN A 209 6.30 -22.01 14.38
N THR A 210 5.22 -21.52 13.78
CA THR A 210 4.54 -22.18 12.66
C THR A 210 5.42 -22.17 11.42
N MET A 211 6.14 -21.06 11.19
CA MET A 211 7.08 -20.95 10.08
C MET A 211 8.32 -21.86 10.27
N GLU A 212 8.80 -21.99 11.50
CA GLU A 212 9.86 -22.94 11.86
C GLU A 212 9.42 -24.38 11.54
N THR A 213 8.22 -24.79 11.96
CA THR A 213 7.65 -26.11 11.61
C THR A 213 7.51 -26.30 10.10
N PHE A 214 7.08 -25.28 9.35
CA PHE A 214 7.01 -25.38 7.89
C PHE A 214 8.39 -25.54 7.27
N ASN A 215 9.42 -24.83 7.75
CA ASN A 215 10.76 -24.99 7.21
C ASN A 215 11.33 -26.40 7.41
N GLU A 216 10.90 -27.12 8.45
CA GLU A 216 11.32 -28.49 8.73
C GLU A 216 10.51 -29.54 7.95
N LEU A 217 9.19 -29.33 7.80
CA LEU A 217 8.27 -30.37 7.30
C LEU A 217 7.78 -30.15 5.86
N PHE A 218 8.02 -28.98 5.26
CA PHE A 218 7.48 -28.60 3.95
C PHE A 218 8.56 -28.61 2.85
N ASP A 219 8.37 -29.48 1.86
CA ASP A 219 9.24 -29.66 0.69
C ASP A 219 8.42 -29.70 -0.63
N SER A 220 9.09 -29.78 -1.78
CA SER A 220 8.44 -29.75 -3.10
C SER A 220 7.66 -31.02 -3.45
N GLN A 221 7.91 -32.15 -2.79
CA GLN A 221 7.37 -33.46 -3.17
C GLN A 221 6.03 -33.79 -2.48
N LYS A 222 5.73 -33.14 -1.35
CA LYS A 222 4.53 -33.38 -0.54
C LYS A 222 3.23 -33.36 -1.36
N THR A 223 2.37 -34.36 -1.16
CA THR A 223 1.03 -34.43 -1.75
C THR A 223 0.03 -33.53 -1.03
N GLU A 224 -1.16 -33.32 -1.59
CA GLU A 224 -2.23 -32.59 -0.90
C GLU A 224 -2.60 -33.24 0.45
N ALA A 225 -2.57 -34.58 0.51
CA ALA A 225 -2.81 -35.31 1.75
C ALA A 225 -1.71 -35.08 2.79
N ASP A 226 -0.45 -35.02 2.35
CA ASP A 226 0.68 -34.71 3.23
C ASP A 226 0.56 -33.29 3.78
N ILE A 227 0.18 -32.32 2.94
CA ILE A 227 -0.02 -30.91 3.33
C ILE A 227 -1.12 -30.78 4.38
N LEU A 228 -2.25 -31.46 4.19
CA LEU A 228 -3.37 -31.47 5.15
C LEU A 228 -3.04 -32.20 6.46
N SER A 229 -2.01 -33.05 6.46
CA SER A 229 -1.60 -33.86 7.62
C SER A 229 -0.29 -33.40 8.28
N ILE A 230 0.31 -32.28 7.85
CA ILE A 230 1.58 -31.74 8.41
C ILE A 230 1.58 -31.69 9.95
N ASN A 231 0.43 -31.43 10.57
CA ASN A 231 0.33 -31.29 12.03
C ASN A 231 -0.08 -32.58 12.77
N GLY A 232 -0.25 -33.74 12.12
CA GLY A 232 -0.57 -35.02 12.78
C GLY A 232 -1.94 -35.11 13.50
N TYR A 233 -2.72 -34.03 13.56
CA TYR A 233 -4.02 -33.99 14.24
C TYR A 233 -5.17 -34.33 13.28
N GLY A 234 -5.63 -35.58 13.30
CA GLY A 234 -6.75 -36.06 12.48
C GLY A 234 -8.03 -35.21 12.59
N LYS A 235 -8.29 -34.63 13.78
CA LYS A 235 -9.44 -33.74 14.01
C LYS A 235 -9.42 -32.51 13.09
N ILE A 236 -8.29 -31.81 12.96
CA ILE A 236 -8.19 -30.58 12.16
C ILE A 236 -8.42 -30.89 10.69
N ASN A 237 -7.81 -31.98 10.21
CA ASN A 237 -7.95 -32.42 8.82
C ASN A 237 -9.41 -32.77 8.50
N ILE A 238 -10.06 -33.58 9.35
CA ILE A 238 -11.48 -33.94 9.17
C ILE A 238 -12.35 -32.68 9.18
N LEU A 239 -12.17 -31.77 10.14
CA LEU A 239 -12.95 -30.53 10.20
C LEU A 239 -12.76 -29.67 8.94
N LEU A 240 -11.54 -29.54 8.42
CA LEU A 240 -11.31 -28.79 7.19
C LEU A 240 -11.99 -29.47 5.98
N GLN A 241 -11.93 -30.80 5.88
CA GLN A 241 -12.63 -31.56 4.84
C GLN A 241 -14.15 -31.44 4.96
N THR A 242 -14.70 -31.51 6.17
CA THR A 242 -16.13 -31.29 6.45
C THR A 242 -16.56 -29.88 6.06
N TYR A 243 -15.72 -28.87 6.33
CA TYR A 243 -15.97 -27.48 5.94
C TYR A 243 -16.03 -27.32 4.42
N ILE A 244 -15.06 -27.90 3.70
CA ILE A 244 -15.00 -27.86 2.24
C ILE A 244 -16.19 -28.62 1.64
N GLY A 245 -16.51 -29.79 2.17
CA GLY A 245 -17.61 -30.66 1.74
C GLY A 245 -19.01 -30.17 2.13
N ARG A 246 -19.11 -29.06 2.89
CA ARG A 246 -20.37 -28.53 3.45
C ARG A 246 -21.13 -29.58 4.27
N GLY A 247 -20.40 -30.43 4.98
CA GLY A 247 -20.99 -31.44 5.86
C GLY A 247 -21.69 -30.79 7.06
N GLU A 248 -22.76 -31.41 7.54
CA GLU A 248 -23.46 -31.00 8.75
C GLU A 248 -22.67 -31.42 9.99
N VAL A 249 -22.64 -30.56 11.00
CA VAL A 249 -21.95 -30.79 12.27
C VAL A 249 -22.91 -30.45 13.39
N ASP A 250 -23.25 -31.42 14.23
CA ASP A 250 -24.29 -31.27 15.25
C ASP A 250 -23.79 -30.72 16.58
N SER A 251 -22.49 -30.84 16.88
CA SER A 251 -21.91 -30.39 18.15
C SER A 251 -21.40 -28.96 18.09
N PHE A 252 -21.79 -28.12 19.06
CA PHE A 252 -21.38 -26.72 19.17
C PHE A 252 -19.86 -26.52 19.24
N SER A 253 -19.15 -27.34 20.02
CA SER A 253 -17.69 -27.26 20.12
C SER A 253 -17.01 -27.52 18.78
N LEU A 254 -17.52 -28.52 18.03
CA LEU A 254 -17.03 -28.85 16.70
C LEU A 254 -17.38 -27.77 15.66
N ILE A 255 -18.54 -27.11 15.74
CA ILE A 255 -18.88 -25.97 14.86
C ILE A 255 -17.93 -24.80 15.08
N SER A 256 -17.61 -24.50 16.35
CA SER A 256 -16.66 -23.45 16.71
C SER A 256 -15.25 -23.79 16.20
N ASP A 257 -14.78 -25.02 16.45
CA ASP A 257 -13.50 -25.51 15.95
C ASP A 257 -13.43 -25.50 14.41
N LEU A 258 -14.48 -25.96 13.73
CA LEU A 258 -14.60 -25.95 12.27
C LEU A 258 -14.39 -24.53 11.71
N SER A 259 -15.08 -23.55 12.31
CA SER A 259 -15.01 -22.15 11.89
C SER A 259 -13.62 -21.57 12.12
N TYR A 260 -13.01 -21.87 13.26
CA TYR A 260 -11.66 -21.43 13.61
C TYR A 260 -10.59 -22.05 12.69
N VAL A 261 -10.69 -23.37 12.43
CA VAL A 261 -9.80 -24.09 11.52
C VAL A 261 -9.91 -23.52 10.11
N ALA A 262 -11.13 -23.34 9.60
CA ALA A 262 -11.33 -22.83 8.24
C ALA A 262 -10.76 -21.43 8.02
N GLN A 263 -10.97 -20.51 8.98
CA GLN A 263 -10.45 -19.14 8.90
C GLN A 263 -8.91 -19.12 8.89
N ASN A 264 -8.28 -19.93 9.75
CA ASN A 264 -6.82 -20.02 9.81
C ASN A 264 -6.23 -20.78 8.61
N ALA A 265 -6.87 -21.85 8.15
CA ALA A 265 -6.42 -22.65 7.02
C ALA A 265 -6.33 -21.81 5.73
N ALA A 266 -7.33 -20.98 5.43
CA ALA A 266 -7.31 -20.12 4.25
C ALA A 266 -6.07 -19.21 4.22
N ARG A 267 -5.72 -18.63 5.37
CA ARG A 267 -4.56 -17.75 5.53
C ARG A 267 -3.23 -18.51 5.45
N ILE A 268 -3.14 -19.66 6.11
CA ILE A 268 -1.95 -20.51 6.15
C ILE A 268 -1.62 -21.08 4.77
N VAL A 269 -2.61 -21.63 4.06
CA VAL A 269 -2.41 -22.23 2.74
C VAL A 269 -2.01 -21.17 1.71
N ARG A 270 -2.56 -19.94 1.80
CA ARG A 270 -2.14 -18.81 0.95
C ARG A 270 -0.68 -18.42 1.17
N ALA A 271 -0.22 -18.42 2.41
CA ALA A 271 1.19 -18.14 2.69
C ALA A 271 2.10 -19.26 2.17
N LEU A 272 1.72 -20.52 2.36
CA LEU A 272 2.45 -21.66 1.80
C LEU A 272 2.51 -21.57 0.27
N PHE A 273 1.41 -21.17 -0.39
CA PHE A 273 1.37 -20.93 -1.82
C PHE A 273 2.40 -19.87 -2.25
N GLU A 274 2.45 -18.71 -1.58
CA GLU A 274 3.44 -17.69 -1.88
C GLU A 274 4.88 -18.18 -1.65
N ILE A 275 5.11 -18.99 -0.61
CA ILE A 275 6.42 -19.58 -0.33
C ILE A 275 6.82 -20.54 -1.45
N ALA A 276 5.93 -21.44 -1.86
CA ALA A 276 6.18 -22.40 -2.94
C ALA A 276 6.46 -21.70 -4.28
N LEU A 277 5.69 -20.65 -4.58
CA LEU A 277 5.86 -19.84 -5.78
C LEU A 277 7.24 -19.16 -5.81
N ARG A 278 7.65 -18.53 -4.70
CA ARG A 278 8.97 -17.89 -4.58
C ARG A 278 10.12 -18.88 -4.58
N LYS A 279 9.91 -20.08 -4.03
CA LYS A 279 10.86 -21.21 -4.12
C LYS A 279 10.89 -21.86 -5.51
N ARG A 280 10.00 -21.46 -6.43
CA ARG A 280 9.92 -21.90 -7.82
C ARG A 280 9.55 -23.38 -7.98
N TRP A 281 8.69 -23.89 -7.10
CA TRP A 281 8.21 -25.29 -7.13
C TRP A 281 6.86 -25.38 -7.88
N PRO A 282 6.81 -25.76 -9.17
CA PRO A 282 5.59 -25.67 -9.97
C PRO A 282 4.49 -26.61 -9.48
N ALA A 283 4.81 -27.89 -9.27
CA ALA A 283 3.83 -28.88 -8.81
C ALA A 283 3.21 -28.49 -7.46
N MET A 284 4.04 -28.03 -6.51
CA MET A 284 3.60 -27.61 -5.19
C MET A 284 2.78 -26.31 -5.24
N THR A 285 3.23 -25.32 -6.03
CA THR A 285 2.52 -24.06 -6.26
C THR A 285 1.11 -24.32 -6.79
N TYR A 286 0.98 -25.21 -7.77
CA TYR A 286 -0.31 -25.61 -8.34
C TYR A 286 -1.22 -26.26 -7.29
N ARG A 287 -0.72 -27.25 -6.53
CA ARG A 287 -1.47 -27.91 -5.45
C ARG A 287 -1.98 -26.92 -4.40
N LEU A 288 -1.11 -26.02 -3.93
CA LEU A 288 -1.49 -25.04 -2.91
C LEU A 288 -2.45 -23.98 -3.43
N LEU A 289 -2.31 -23.56 -4.69
CA LEU A 289 -3.28 -22.67 -5.33
C LEU A 289 -4.66 -23.34 -5.43
N ASN A 290 -4.69 -24.62 -5.78
CA ASN A 290 -5.93 -25.40 -5.80
C ASN A 290 -6.54 -25.51 -4.39
N LEU A 291 -5.74 -25.83 -3.37
CA LEU A 291 -6.22 -25.87 -1.99
C LEU A 291 -6.77 -24.50 -1.53
N CYS A 292 -6.13 -23.39 -1.90
CA CYS A 292 -6.67 -22.04 -1.65
C CYS A 292 -8.07 -21.89 -2.27
N LYS A 293 -8.22 -22.23 -3.55
CA LYS A 293 -9.51 -22.15 -4.26
C LYS A 293 -10.57 -23.04 -3.62
N VAL A 294 -10.21 -24.27 -3.24
CA VAL A 294 -11.11 -25.26 -2.64
C VAL A 294 -11.63 -24.78 -1.28
N ILE A 295 -10.75 -24.24 -0.44
CA ILE A 295 -11.11 -23.69 0.87
C ILE A 295 -11.99 -22.44 0.73
N ASP A 296 -11.60 -21.51 -0.14
CA ASP A 296 -12.31 -20.24 -0.33
C ASP A 296 -13.71 -20.44 -0.94
N LYS A 297 -13.84 -21.35 -1.91
CA LYS A 297 -15.11 -21.64 -2.58
C LYS A 297 -15.98 -22.67 -1.84
N ARG A 298 -15.43 -23.34 -0.81
CA ARG A 298 -16.06 -24.49 -0.12
C ARG A 298 -16.57 -25.51 -1.13
N LEU A 299 -15.66 -25.92 -2.01
CA LEU A 299 -15.95 -26.78 -3.16
C LEU A 299 -14.70 -27.54 -3.57
N TRP A 300 -14.77 -28.87 -3.62
CA TRP A 300 -13.67 -29.70 -4.09
C TRP A 300 -13.37 -29.49 -5.58
N GLY A 301 -12.10 -29.63 -5.97
CA GLY A 301 -11.67 -29.44 -7.36
C GLY A 301 -12.28 -30.43 -8.36
N PHE A 302 -12.76 -31.58 -7.90
CA PHE A 302 -13.48 -32.56 -8.72
C PHE A 302 -14.97 -32.24 -8.92
N ALA A 303 -15.53 -31.26 -8.20
CA ALA A 303 -16.93 -30.87 -8.34
C ALA A 303 -17.14 -29.96 -9.55
N HIS A 304 -18.35 -29.93 -10.11
CA HIS A 304 -18.60 -29.21 -11.36
C HIS A 304 -18.40 -27.69 -11.17
N PRO A 305 -17.66 -26.98 -12.05
CA PRO A 305 -17.38 -25.55 -11.92
C PRO A 305 -18.63 -24.67 -11.75
N LEU A 306 -19.77 -25.11 -12.31
CA LEU A 306 -21.04 -24.41 -12.19
C LEU A 306 -21.55 -24.26 -10.74
N ARG A 307 -21.07 -25.07 -9.78
CA ARG A 307 -21.39 -24.92 -8.36
C ARG A 307 -20.87 -23.60 -7.76
N GLN A 308 -20.02 -22.87 -8.48
CA GLN A 308 -19.58 -21.53 -8.12
C GLN A 308 -20.66 -20.45 -8.38
N PHE A 309 -21.62 -20.71 -9.28
CA PHE A 309 -22.71 -19.77 -9.57
C PHE A 309 -23.89 -19.99 -8.64
N SER A 310 -24.19 -19.00 -7.79
CA SER A 310 -25.33 -19.04 -6.86
C SER A 310 -26.71 -18.98 -7.54
N ILE A 311 -26.74 -18.79 -8.86
CA ILE A 311 -27.96 -18.66 -9.68
C ILE A 311 -28.64 -20.03 -9.89
N LEU A 312 -27.89 -21.14 -9.83
CA LEU A 312 -28.44 -22.47 -10.12
C LEU A 312 -28.88 -23.21 -8.85
N PRO A 313 -30.13 -23.74 -8.82
CA PRO A 313 -30.61 -24.58 -7.73
C PRO A 313 -29.79 -25.88 -7.56
N HIS A 314 -29.62 -26.34 -6.31
CA HIS A 314 -28.82 -27.53 -5.99
C HIS A 314 -29.27 -28.82 -6.71
N ASN A 315 -30.58 -29.00 -6.91
CA ASN A 315 -31.14 -30.15 -7.62
C ASN A 315 -30.80 -30.14 -9.12
N VAL A 316 -30.69 -28.96 -9.74
CA VAL A 316 -30.25 -28.82 -11.14
C VAL A 316 -28.77 -29.16 -11.24
N LEU A 317 -27.93 -28.63 -10.34
CA LEU A 317 -26.49 -28.93 -10.31
C LEU A 317 -26.19 -30.42 -10.11
N ALA A 318 -26.92 -31.10 -9.21
CA ALA A 318 -26.75 -32.53 -8.99
C ALA A 318 -27.09 -33.37 -10.23
N ARG A 319 -28.18 -33.02 -10.93
CA ARG A 319 -28.57 -33.68 -12.19
C ARG A 319 -27.59 -33.40 -13.34
N LEU A 320 -26.99 -32.21 -13.39
CA LEU A 320 -25.97 -31.85 -14.37
C LEU A 320 -24.68 -32.66 -14.16
N GLU A 321 -24.28 -32.88 -12.90
CA GLU A 321 -23.12 -33.72 -12.54
C GLU A 321 -23.35 -35.20 -12.86
N GLU A 322 -24.52 -35.72 -12.49
CA GLU A 322 -24.91 -37.11 -12.78
C GLU A 322 -24.92 -37.41 -14.28
N LYS A 323 -25.38 -36.43 -15.09
CA LYS A 323 -25.50 -36.58 -16.55
C LYS A 323 -24.32 -35.98 -17.34
N LYS A 324 -23.32 -35.40 -16.68
CA LYS A 324 -22.19 -34.65 -17.30
C LYS A 324 -22.64 -33.58 -18.32
N LEU A 325 -23.71 -32.84 -18.01
CA LEU A 325 -24.33 -31.84 -18.90
C LEU A 325 -23.94 -30.39 -18.51
N THR A 326 -23.91 -29.47 -19.48
CA THR A 326 -23.55 -28.05 -19.27
C THR A 326 -24.70 -27.09 -19.63
N VAL A 327 -24.91 -26.04 -18.82
CA VAL A 327 -25.93 -25.00 -19.07
C VAL A 327 -25.38 -23.89 -19.96
N LYS A 328 -25.87 -23.79 -21.21
CA LYS A 328 -25.37 -22.87 -22.27
C LYS A 328 -25.21 -21.41 -21.83
N GLN A 329 -26.09 -20.87 -21.00
CA GLN A 329 -26.00 -19.48 -20.52
C GLN A 329 -24.87 -19.25 -19.50
N CYS A 330 -24.57 -20.25 -18.66
CA CYS A 330 -23.53 -20.13 -17.62
C CYS A 330 -22.13 -20.46 -18.14
N VAL A 331 -22.01 -21.26 -19.22
CA VAL A 331 -20.71 -21.61 -19.83
C VAL A 331 -19.95 -20.36 -20.28
N HIS A 332 -20.64 -19.42 -20.93
CA HIS A 332 -20.01 -18.17 -21.35
C HIS A 332 -19.64 -17.22 -20.21
N GLN A 333 -20.06 -17.50 -18.97
CA GLN A 333 -19.69 -16.71 -17.79
C GLN A 333 -18.56 -17.37 -17.00
N ILE A 334 -18.01 -18.50 -17.44
CA ILE A 334 -16.82 -19.10 -16.83
C ILE A 334 -15.60 -18.32 -17.33
N PRO A 335 -14.72 -17.79 -16.46
CA PRO A 335 -13.52 -17.08 -16.89
C PRO A 335 -12.61 -17.98 -17.73
N SER A 336 -12.35 -17.57 -18.97
CA SER A 336 -11.43 -18.22 -19.91
C SER A 336 -10.59 -17.18 -20.65
N ILE A 337 -9.34 -17.54 -20.95
CA ILE A 337 -8.43 -16.69 -21.72
C ILE A 337 -7.78 -17.52 -22.83
N LEU A 338 -7.60 -16.90 -23.99
CA LEU A 338 -6.77 -17.39 -25.08
C LEU A 338 -5.40 -16.76 -24.94
N MET A 339 -4.36 -17.56 -25.15
CA MET A 339 -2.96 -17.15 -24.97
C MET A 339 -2.17 -17.53 -26.20
N GLU A 340 -1.53 -16.55 -26.83
CA GLU A 340 -0.61 -16.74 -27.95
C GLU A 340 0.79 -16.25 -27.54
N ALA A 341 1.80 -17.10 -27.68
CA ALA A 341 3.17 -16.78 -27.32
C ALA A 341 4.04 -16.68 -28.58
N THR A 342 4.76 -15.57 -28.71
CA THR A 342 5.86 -15.43 -29.68
C THR A 342 7.19 -15.47 -28.94
N ILE A 343 8.04 -16.43 -29.30
CA ILE A 343 9.30 -16.71 -28.63
C ILE A 343 10.43 -16.24 -29.53
N GLN A 344 11.37 -15.48 -28.97
CA GLN A 344 12.54 -14.98 -29.68
C GLN A 344 13.80 -15.23 -28.84
N PRO A 345 14.77 -16.05 -29.30
CA PRO A 345 16.04 -16.22 -28.61
C PRO A 345 16.85 -14.91 -28.63
N ILE A 346 17.33 -14.51 -27.45
CA ILE A 346 18.17 -13.31 -27.27
C ILE A 346 19.64 -13.74 -27.13
N THR A 347 19.90 -14.77 -26.32
CA THR A 347 21.19 -15.46 -26.24
C THR A 347 20.98 -16.97 -26.20
N ARG A 348 22.06 -17.76 -26.18
CA ARG A 348 22.00 -19.22 -25.95
C ARG A 348 21.28 -19.62 -24.66
N THR A 349 21.14 -18.69 -23.69
CA THR A 349 20.57 -18.95 -22.36
C THR A 349 19.44 -18.00 -21.97
N VAL A 350 18.96 -17.15 -22.90
CA VAL A 350 17.85 -16.21 -22.66
C VAL A 350 16.89 -16.22 -23.83
N LEU A 351 15.62 -16.50 -23.53
CA LEU A 351 14.50 -16.36 -24.46
C LEU A 351 13.66 -15.15 -24.07
N ARG A 352 13.25 -14.36 -25.05
CA ARG A 352 12.19 -13.36 -24.91
C ARG A 352 10.88 -14.01 -25.30
N VAL A 353 9.91 -13.99 -24.37
CA VAL A 353 8.55 -14.46 -24.62
C VAL A 353 7.63 -13.25 -24.64
N ARG A 354 6.95 -13.02 -25.77
CA ARG A 354 5.89 -12.03 -25.91
C ARG A 354 4.55 -12.76 -25.91
N LEU A 355 3.75 -12.52 -24.87
CA LEU A 355 2.48 -13.17 -24.65
C LEU A 355 1.33 -12.22 -25.00
N GLN A 356 0.44 -12.66 -25.89
CA GLN A 356 -0.81 -11.99 -26.22
C GLN A 356 -1.96 -12.74 -25.54
N ILE A 357 -2.71 -12.05 -24.67
CA ILE A 357 -3.80 -12.63 -23.89
C ILE A 357 -5.12 -12.01 -24.33
N THR A 358 -6.07 -12.85 -24.75
CA THR A 358 -7.39 -12.43 -25.22
C THR A 358 -8.47 -13.10 -24.35
N PRO A 359 -9.31 -12.34 -23.62
CA PRO A 359 -10.41 -12.91 -22.85
C PRO A 359 -11.46 -13.58 -23.75
N ASP A 360 -11.90 -14.79 -23.38
CA ASP A 360 -12.90 -15.57 -24.15
C ASP A 360 -14.15 -15.91 -23.33
N PHE A 361 -14.64 -14.95 -22.55
CA PHE A 361 -15.85 -15.09 -21.74
C PHE A 361 -16.63 -13.78 -21.68
N LYS A 362 -17.91 -13.89 -21.29
CA LYS A 362 -18.82 -12.78 -21.05
C LYS A 362 -18.79 -12.39 -19.59
N TRP A 363 -18.33 -11.16 -19.32
CA TRP A 363 -18.31 -10.61 -17.98
C TRP A 363 -19.71 -10.44 -17.40
N HIS A 364 -19.86 -10.77 -16.12
CA HIS A 364 -21.06 -10.52 -15.34
C HIS A 364 -20.73 -10.13 -13.89
N ASP A 365 -21.12 -8.94 -13.45
CA ASP A 365 -20.72 -8.35 -12.15
C ASP A 365 -21.13 -9.18 -10.93
N GLN A 366 -22.24 -9.92 -11.03
CA GLN A 366 -22.69 -10.78 -9.94
C GLN A 366 -21.79 -12.01 -9.76
N CYS A 367 -21.13 -12.46 -10.83
CA CYS A 367 -20.25 -13.63 -10.82
C CYS A 367 -18.78 -13.24 -10.65
N HIS A 368 -18.36 -12.17 -11.31
CA HIS A 368 -16.95 -11.76 -11.45
C HIS A 368 -16.56 -10.55 -10.59
N GLY A 369 -17.55 -9.94 -9.93
CA GLY A 369 -17.36 -8.70 -9.20
C GLY A 369 -17.16 -7.48 -10.11
N SER A 370 -16.90 -6.34 -9.49
CA SER A 370 -16.73 -5.04 -10.14
C SER A 370 -15.27 -4.57 -10.22
N VAL A 371 -14.34 -5.28 -9.58
CA VAL A 371 -12.94 -4.85 -9.40
C VAL A 371 -12.01 -5.53 -10.41
N GLY A 372 -12.18 -6.82 -10.69
CA GLY A 372 -11.30 -7.57 -11.57
C GLY A 372 -11.24 -9.06 -11.23
N GLU A 373 -10.88 -9.87 -12.21
CA GLU A 373 -10.66 -11.31 -12.13
C GLU A 373 -9.15 -11.59 -12.03
N PRO A 374 -8.65 -12.10 -10.90
CA PRO A 374 -7.24 -12.29 -10.68
C PRO A 374 -6.72 -13.57 -11.33
N TRP A 375 -5.52 -13.50 -11.89
CA TRP A 375 -4.85 -14.61 -12.56
C TRP A 375 -3.37 -14.64 -12.23
N TRP A 376 -2.84 -15.86 -12.15
CA TRP A 376 -1.40 -16.11 -12.09
C TRP A 376 -0.95 -16.67 -13.43
N LEU A 377 0.11 -16.08 -13.99
CA LEU A 377 0.83 -16.60 -15.15
C LEU A 377 2.17 -17.07 -14.65
N TRP A 378 2.60 -18.25 -15.06
CA TRP A 378 3.98 -18.65 -14.88
C TRP A 378 4.48 -19.48 -16.06
N VAL A 379 5.78 -19.41 -16.29
CA VAL A 379 6.50 -20.21 -17.27
C VAL A 379 7.28 -21.26 -16.50
N GLU A 380 6.94 -22.52 -16.71
CA GLU A 380 7.55 -23.65 -16.01
C GLU A 380 8.29 -24.59 -16.94
N ASP A 381 9.26 -25.30 -16.37
CA ASP A 381 9.93 -26.43 -16.97
C ASP A 381 9.33 -27.72 -16.37
N PRO A 382 8.56 -28.51 -17.15
CA PRO A 382 8.00 -29.75 -16.66
C PRO A 382 9.07 -30.82 -16.40
N ILE A 383 10.27 -30.70 -17.00
CA ILE A 383 11.35 -31.68 -16.85
C ILE A 383 12.18 -31.36 -15.60
N ASN A 384 12.49 -30.09 -15.39
CA ASN A 384 13.36 -29.64 -14.30
C ASN A 384 12.59 -29.24 -13.02
N ASP A 385 11.25 -29.38 -13.00
CA ASP A 385 10.36 -29.00 -11.89
C ASP A 385 10.66 -27.58 -11.37
N HIS A 386 10.76 -26.62 -12.30
CA HIS A 386 11.21 -25.27 -11.99
C HIS A 386 10.36 -24.19 -12.66
N ILE A 387 9.98 -23.17 -11.89
CA ILE A 387 9.35 -21.96 -12.43
C ILE A 387 10.42 -20.95 -12.85
N TYR A 388 10.49 -20.61 -14.14
CA TYR A 388 11.40 -19.59 -14.64
C TYR A 388 10.89 -18.17 -14.38
N HIS A 389 9.59 -17.97 -14.54
CA HIS A 389 8.94 -16.67 -14.43
C HIS A 389 7.53 -16.81 -13.88
N SER A 390 7.09 -15.87 -13.04
CA SER A 390 5.71 -15.81 -12.56
C SER A 390 5.25 -14.36 -12.43
N GLU A 391 4.02 -14.09 -12.83
CA GLU A 391 3.38 -12.78 -12.81
C GLU A 391 1.94 -12.92 -12.31
N TYR A 392 1.50 -11.94 -11.52
CA TYR A 392 0.12 -11.79 -11.10
C TYR A 392 -0.54 -10.69 -11.94
N PHE A 393 -1.60 -11.03 -12.66
CA PHE A 393 -2.36 -10.08 -13.47
C PHE A 393 -3.83 -10.05 -13.06
N LEU A 394 -4.44 -8.87 -13.06
CA LEU A 394 -5.85 -8.67 -12.72
C LEU A 394 -6.63 -8.26 -13.98
N LEU A 395 -7.47 -9.16 -14.50
CA LEU A 395 -8.29 -8.93 -15.67
C LEU A 395 -9.58 -8.19 -15.30
N GLN A 396 -9.75 -6.94 -15.71
CA GLN A 396 -10.89 -6.12 -15.28
C GLN A 396 -12.00 -6.01 -16.35
N LYS A 397 -13.28 -5.91 -15.93
CA LYS A 397 -14.48 -5.83 -16.79
C LYS A 397 -14.35 -4.82 -17.93
N LYS A 398 -13.91 -3.63 -17.53
CA LYS A 398 -13.34 -2.65 -18.42
C LYS A 398 -11.86 -2.85 -18.15
N GLN A 399 -11.08 -3.32 -19.12
CA GLN A 399 -9.63 -3.39 -18.96
C GLN A 399 -9.18 -2.06 -18.37
N LEU A 400 -8.80 -2.09 -17.09
CA LEU A 400 -7.97 -1.07 -16.50
C LEU A 400 -6.62 -1.43 -17.08
N LEU A 401 -6.40 -0.87 -18.27
CA LEU A 401 -5.08 -0.67 -18.81
C LEU A 401 -4.19 -0.21 -17.65
N ASP A 402 -2.93 -0.64 -17.68
CA ASP A 402 -1.83 0.23 -17.29
C ASP A 402 -2.24 1.68 -17.60
N LEU A 403 -2.63 2.44 -16.57
CA LEU A 403 -3.72 3.43 -16.67
C LEU A 403 -3.64 4.22 -17.98
N GLN A 404 -4.66 4.09 -18.84
CA GLN A 404 -4.85 5.10 -19.88
C GLN A 404 -4.98 6.42 -19.11
N PRO A 405 -4.07 7.39 -19.33
CA PRO A 405 -4.16 8.66 -18.65
C PRO A 405 -5.59 9.17 -18.80
N LEU A 406 -6.26 9.56 -17.71
CA LEU A 406 -7.66 9.97 -17.81
C LEU A 406 -7.72 11.27 -18.60
N PRO A 407 -8.42 11.35 -19.75
CA PRO A 407 -8.44 12.58 -20.53
C PRO A 407 -9.14 13.68 -19.73
N ILE A 408 -8.77 14.94 -19.95
CA ILE A 408 -9.42 16.08 -19.29
C ILE A 408 -10.95 16.09 -19.53
N THR A 409 -11.40 15.55 -20.65
CA THR A 409 -12.82 15.38 -21.00
C THR A 409 -13.61 14.53 -20.00
N ALA A 410 -12.94 13.78 -19.13
CA ALA A 410 -13.58 13.06 -18.03
C ALA A 410 -14.19 13.99 -16.97
N LEU A 411 -13.81 15.28 -16.95
CA LEU A 411 -14.44 16.28 -16.10
C LEU A 411 -15.91 16.50 -16.49
N GLY A 412 -16.28 16.28 -17.76
CA GLY A 412 -17.65 16.42 -18.25
C GLY A 412 -18.17 17.86 -18.19
N ASN A 413 -17.27 18.84 -18.14
CA ASN A 413 -17.58 20.26 -18.12
C ASN A 413 -16.53 21.02 -18.95
N PRO A 414 -16.93 21.60 -20.11
CA PRO A 414 -16.01 22.32 -21.00
C PRO A 414 -15.27 23.48 -20.32
N GLU A 415 -15.89 24.13 -19.34
CA GLU A 415 -15.26 25.24 -18.60
C GLU A 415 -14.10 24.74 -17.74
N TYR A 416 -14.24 23.57 -17.10
CA TYR A 416 -13.18 22.95 -16.30
C TYR A 416 -12.06 22.38 -17.17
N GLU A 417 -12.42 21.81 -18.32
CA GLU A 417 -11.48 21.27 -19.30
C GLU A 417 -10.53 22.34 -19.84
N ASN A 418 -11.06 23.53 -20.16
CA ASN A 418 -10.29 24.67 -20.68
C ASN A 418 -9.32 25.31 -19.64
N LEU A 419 -9.38 24.90 -18.37
CA LEU A 419 -8.43 25.35 -17.35
C LEU A 419 -7.08 24.65 -17.44
N TYR A 420 -6.99 23.50 -18.11
CA TYR A 420 -5.82 22.64 -18.13
C TYR A 420 -5.15 22.63 -19.50
N LYS A 421 -3.82 22.82 -19.51
CA LYS A 421 -3.00 22.77 -20.74
C LYS A 421 -2.54 21.36 -21.12
N PHE A 422 -2.84 20.37 -20.29
CA PHE A 422 -2.50 18.97 -20.52
C PHE A 422 -3.73 18.20 -21.00
N THR A 423 -3.53 17.14 -21.78
CA THR A 423 -4.63 16.36 -22.35
C THR A 423 -5.15 15.27 -21.41
N HIS A 424 -4.32 14.80 -20.47
CA HIS A 424 -4.70 13.74 -19.55
C HIS A 424 -4.10 13.89 -18.14
N PHE A 425 -4.81 13.42 -17.13
CA PHE A 425 -4.36 13.32 -15.75
C PHE A 425 -3.27 12.26 -15.59
N ASN A 426 -2.35 12.49 -14.65
CA ASN A 426 -1.28 11.52 -14.35
C ASN A 426 -1.81 10.27 -13.63
N PRO A 427 -1.01 9.20 -13.42
CA PRO A 427 -1.49 7.96 -12.79
C PRO A 427 -2.06 8.13 -11.38
N ILE A 428 -1.40 8.92 -10.52
CA ILE A 428 -1.87 9.20 -9.14
C ILE A 428 -3.19 9.96 -9.21
N GLN A 429 -3.28 11.01 -10.05
CA GLN A 429 -4.52 11.77 -10.25
C GLN A 429 -5.64 10.92 -10.82
N THR A 430 -5.34 10.05 -11.78
CA THR A 430 -6.29 9.15 -12.42
C THR A 430 -6.82 8.13 -11.41
N GLN A 431 -5.94 7.58 -10.57
CA GLN A 431 -6.28 6.60 -9.53
C GLN A 431 -7.19 7.20 -8.45
N ILE A 432 -6.99 8.47 -8.08
CA ILE A 432 -7.79 9.15 -7.06
C ILE A 432 -8.98 9.94 -7.65
N PHE A 433 -9.06 10.09 -8.98
CA PHE A 433 -10.05 10.94 -9.65
C PHE A 433 -11.48 10.58 -9.26
N HIS A 434 -11.83 9.29 -9.31
CA HIS A 434 -13.18 8.85 -8.97
C HIS A 434 -13.53 9.20 -7.52
N THR A 435 -12.62 8.90 -6.58
CA THR A 435 -12.85 9.19 -5.16
C THR A 435 -12.99 10.69 -4.90
N LEU A 436 -12.18 11.53 -5.56
CA LEU A 436 -12.22 12.99 -5.36
C LEU A 436 -13.37 13.68 -6.07
N TYR A 437 -13.64 13.32 -7.32
CA TYR A 437 -14.60 14.01 -8.21
C TYR A 437 -16.02 13.43 -8.15
N HIS A 438 -16.16 12.11 -7.93
CA HIS A 438 -17.46 11.42 -7.95
C HIS A 438 -17.99 11.00 -6.58
N THR A 439 -17.18 11.05 -5.52
CA THR A 439 -17.62 10.68 -4.15
C THR A 439 -17.34 11.77 -3.14
N ASP A 440 -18.09 11.78 -2.03
CA ASP A 440 -17.86 12.68 -0.88
C ASP A 440 -17.00 12.06 0.22
N THR A 441 -16.31 10.96 -0.08
CA THR A 441 -15.43 10.27 0.86
C THR A 441 -14.29 11.20 1.29
N ASN A 442 -13.95 11.21 2.59
CA ASN A 442 -12.74 11.85 3.08
C ASN A 442 -11.50 11.15 2.46
N VAL A 443 -10.46 11.91 2.15
CA VAL A 443 -9.28 11.39 1.43
C VAL A 443 -7.98 11.82 2.10
N LEU A 444 -7.05 10.89 2.28
CA LEU A 444 -5.66 11.17 2.64
C LEU A 444 -4.78 10.73 1.48
N LEU A 445 -4.12 11.70 0.85
CA LEU A 445 -3.17 11.47 -0.22
C LEU A 445 -1.75 11.73 0.29
N GLY A 446 -1.07 10.68 0.74
CA GLY A 446 0.37 10.67 0.98
C GLY A 446 1.11 10.36 -0.31
N ALA A 447 1.57 11.38 -1.02
CA ALA A 447 2.30 11.20 -2.28
C ALA A 447 3.44 12.20 -2.38
N PRO A 448 4.55 11.83 -3.03
CA PRO A 448 5.65 12.75 -3.25
C PRO A 448 5.23 14.13 -3.78
N THR A 449 5.96 15.19 -3.41
CA THR A 449 5.51 16.56 -3.73
C THR A 449 5.66 16.95 -5.19
N GLY A 450 4.55 17.24 -5.85
CA GLY A 450 4.45 17.34 -7.31
C GLY A 450 3.76 16.13 -7.97
N SER A 451 3.26 15.15 -7.22
CA SER A 451 2.46 14.00 -7.69
C SER A 451 1.08 14.42 -8.20
N GLY A 452 0.78 15.71 -8.05
CA GLY A 452 -0.44 16.33 -8.56
C GLY A 452 -1.44 16.64 -7.47
N LYS A 453 -0.97 16.75 -6.21
CA LYS A 453 -1.77 17.05 -5.01
C LYS A 453 -2.62 18.31 -5.18
N THR A 454 -2.10 19.36 -5.81
CA THR A 454 -2.87 20.59 -6.11
C THR A 454 -4.06 20.32 -7.02
N ILE A 455 -3.89 19.55 -8.10
CA ILE A 455 -5.00 19.18 -8.99
C ILE A 455 -5.95 18.21 -8.26
N ALA A 456 -5.44 17.36 -7.37
CA ALA A 456 -6.29 16.54 -6.50
C ALA A 456 -7.20 17.42 -5.61
N ALA A 457 -6.66 18.52 -5.05
CA ALA A 457 -7.46 19.52 -4.37
C ALA A 457 -8.53 20.09 -5.30
N GLU A 458 -8.15 20.58 -6.50
CA GLU A 458 -9.06 21.16 -7.49
C GLU A 458 -10.22 20.20 -7.86
N LEU A 459 -9.93 18.91 -8.08
CA LEU A 459 -10.96 17.90 -8.35
C LEU A 459 -11.98 17.79 -7.20
N ALA A 460 -11.51 17.85 -5.95
CA ALA A 460 -12.39 17.86 -4.79
C ALA A 460 -13.21 19.16 -4.70
N MET A 461 -12.64 20.31 -5.08
CA MET A 461 -13.34 21.60 -5.14
C MET A 461 -14.44 21.60 -6.20
N PHE A 462 -14.15 21.13 -7.42
CA PHE A 462 -15.12 21.10 -8.51
C PHE A 462 -16.33 20.24 -8.18
N ARG A 463 -16.14 19.13 -7.44
CA ARG A 463 -17.26 18.35 -6.93
C ARG A 463 -18.17 19.20 -6.05
N VAL A 464 -17.61 19.98 -5.13
CA VAL A 464 -18.40 20.88 -4.26
C VAL A 464 -19.10 21.97 -5.07
N PHE A 465 -18.43 22.58 -6.05
CA PHE A 465 -19.04 23.58 -6.92
C PHE A 465 -20.23 23.03 -7.72
N ASN A 466 -20.16 21.76 -8.14
CA ASN A 466 -21.21 21.09 -8.91
C ASN A 466 -22.37 20.63 -8.02
N GLN A 467 -22.09 19.99 -6.89
CA GLN A 467 -23.11 19.32 -6.06
C GLN A 467 -23.67 20.21 -4.94
N TYR A 468 -22.88 21.16 -4.46
CA TYR A 468 -23.18 22.01 -3.31
C TYR A 468 -22.85 23.49 -3.57
N PRO A 469 -23.45 24.12 -4.59
CA PRO A 469 -23.06 25.45 -5.07
C PRO A 469 -23.23 26.59 -4.05
N THR A 470 -24.00 26.39 -2.98
CA THR A 470 -24.19 27.36 -1.88
C THR A 470 -23.23 27.15 -0.70
N SER A 471 -22.39 26.12 -0.78
CA SER A 471 -21.44 25.74 0.26
C SER A 471 -20.02 26.25 -0.06
N LYS A 472 -19.19 26.35 0.97
CA LYS A 472 -17.85 26.95 0.88
C LYS A 472 -16.75 25.89 0.89
N VAL A 473 -15.68 26.18 0.15
CA VAL A 473 -14.44 25.42 0.15
C VAL A 473 -13.39 26.16 0.98
N VAL A 474 -12.73 25.47 1.90
CA VAL A 474 -11.61 26.01 2.66
C VAL A 474 -10.35 25.24 2.31
N TYR A 475 -9.32 25.95 1.85
CA TYR A 475 -8.00 25.40 1.58
C TYR A 475 -6.98 26.01 2.55
N ILE A 476 -6.35 25.15 3.35
CA ILE A 476 -5.34 25.52 4.33
C ILE A 476 -3.98 25.14 3.77
N ALA A 477 -3.10 26.13 3.61
CA ALA A 477 -1.69 25.90 3.27
C ALA A 477 -0.81 26.25 4.48
N PRO A 478 0.32 25.55 4.67
CA PRO A 478 1.14 25.69 5.88
C PRO A 478 1.89 27.03 5.94
N LEU A 479 2.19 27.62 4.78
CA LEU A 479 2.98 28.84 4.67
C LEU A 479 2.19 29.92 3.92
N LYS A 480 2.35 31.18 4.36
CA LYS A 480 1.78 32.35 3.67
C LYS A 480 2.22 32.45 2.20
N ALA A 481 3.47 32.05 1.90
CA ALA A 481 3.99 32.04 0.54
C ALA A 481 3.19 31.09 -0.38
N LEU A 482 2.84 29.89 0.12
CA LEU A 482 2.00 28.94 -0.61
C LEU A 482 0.56 29.45 -0.77
N VAL A 483 0.03 30.16 0.23
CA VAL A 483 -1.27 30.85 0.11
C VAL A 483 -1.24 31.86 -1.04
N ARG A 484 -0.22 32.74 -1.09
CA ARG A 484 -0.06 33.75 -2.15
C ARG A 484 0.06 33.11 -3.53
N GLU A 485 0.89 32.07 -3.67
CA GLU A 485 1.03 31.32 -4.92
C GLU A 485 -0.32 30.76 -5.40
N ARG A 486 -1.12 30.20 -4.49
CA ARG A 486 -2.44 29.65 -4.84
C ARG A 486 -3.45 30.74 -5.17
N ILE A 487 -3.39 31.89 -4.51
CA ILE A 487 -4.25 33.04 -4.82
C ILE A 487 -3.94 33.61 -6.20
N GLU A 488 -2.67 33.74 -6.57
CA GLU A 488 -2.26 34.19 -7.91
C GLU A 488 -2.79 33.27 -9.02
N ASP A 489 -2.73 31.94 -8.83
CA ASP A 489 -3.25 30.97 -9.80
C ASP A 489 -4.79 30.92 -9.82
N TRP A 490 -5.43 30.80 -8.65
CA TRP A 490 -6.87 30.56 -8.56
C TRP A 490 -7.71 31.82 -8.76
N LYS A 491 -7.18 33.04 -8.59
CA LYS A 491 -7.90 34.24 -9.07
C LYS A 491 -8.13 34.19 -10.58
N VAL A 492 -7.13 33.77 -11.34
CA VAL A 492 -7.28 33.66 -12.81
C VAL A 492 -8.10 32.42 -13.18
N ARG A 493 -7.76 31.25 -12.64
CA ARG A 493 -8.38 29.98 -13.07
C ARG A 493 -9.77 29.71 -12.49
N ILE A 494 -10.06 30.17 -11.28
CA ILE A 494 -11.33 29.88 -10.58
C ILE A 494 -12.22 31.13 -10.56
N GLU A 495 -11.69 32.32 -10.29
CA GLU A 495 -12.52 33.54 -10.24
C GLU A 495 -12.83 34.12 -11.62
N GLU A 496 -11.82 34.42 -12.43
CA GLU A 496 -12.04 35.03 -13.76
C GLU A 496 -12.68 34.06 -14.75
N LYS A 497 -12.23 32.79 -14.78
CA LYS A 497 -12.68 31.80 -15.76
C LYS A 497 -13.93 31.02 -15.39
N LEU A 498 -14.18 30.76 -14.10
CA LEU A 498 -15.36 29.97 -13.65
C LEU A 498 -16.38 30.83 -12.88
N GLY A 499 -16.10 32.11 -12.66
CA GLY A 499 -16.98 33.02 -11.93
C GLY A 499 -17.12 32.71 -10.43
N LYS A 500 -16.22 31.91 -9.84
CA LYS A 500 -16.26 31.54 -8.40
C LYS A 500 -15.38 32.46 -7.57
N LYS A 501 -15.93 33.08 -6.52
CA LYS A 501 -15.21 34.09 -5.74
C LYS A 501 -14.11 33.48 -4.87
N VAL A 502 -12.85 33.88 -5.09
CA VAL A 502 -11.68 33.39 -4.34
C VAL A 502 -11.18 34.48 -3.40
N VAL A 503 -11.02 34.13 -2.11
CA VAL A 503 -10.60 35.10 -1.08
C VAL A 503 -9.39 34.58 -0.31
N GLU A 504 -8.38 35.45 -0.17
CA GLU A 504 -7.26 35.26 0.73
C GLU A 504 -7.64 35.65 2.15
N LEU A 505 -7.36 34.78 3.11
CA LEU A 505 -7.56 35.07 4.53
C LEU A 505 -6.27 34.74 5.30
N THR A 506 -5.44 35.75 5.54
CA THR A 506 -4.14 35.59 6.21
C THR A 506 -3.99 36.58 7.38
N GLY A 507 -2.85 36.55 8.07
CA GLY A 507 -2.53 37.55 9.08
C GLY A 507 -2.38 38.95 8.49
N ASP A 508 -1.93 39.05 7.23
CA ASP A 508 -1.58 40.33 6.58
C ASP A 508 -2.75 40.88 5.75
N VAL A 509 -3.71 40.02 5.39
CA VAL A 509 -4.89 40.36 4.59
C VAL A 509 -6.14 39.93 5.35
N THR A 510 -6.92 40.91 5.78
CA THR A 510 -8.23 40.70 6.43
C THR A 510 -9.34 41.30 5.55
N PRO A 511 -9.96 40.50 4.68
CA PRO A 511 -11.06 40.96 3.85
C PRO A 511 -12.28 41.34 4.70
N ASP A 512 -13.11 42.24 4.18
CA ASP A 512 -14.39 42.57 4.79
C ASP A 512 -15.29 41.34 4.95
N MET A 513 -16.12 41.33 6.00
CA MET A 513 -17.04 40.21 6.27
C MET A 513 -17.98 39.92 5.10
N ARG A 514 -18.33 40.94 4.30
CA ARG A 514 -19.13 40.78 3.08
C ARG A 514 -18.39 39.98 2.00
N ALA A 515 -17.08 40.22 1.84
CA ALA A 515 -16.25 39.49 0.88
C ALA A 515 -16.08 38.02 1.29
N ILE A 516 -15.84 37.74 2.58
CA ILE A 516 -15.74 36.37 3.10
C ILE A 516 -17.08 35.64 2.99
N ALA A 517 -18.19 36.33 3.26
CA ALA A 517 -19.53 35.76 3.12
C ALA A 517 -19.88 35.44 1.66
N ALA A 518 -19.39 36.22 0.70
CA ALA A 518 -19.58 36.00 -0.74
C ALA A 518 -18.60 35.00 -1.37
N ALA A 519 -17.50 34.64 -0.69
CA ALA A 519 -16.45 33.76 -1.23
C ALA A 519 -16.92 32.30 -1.40
N ASP A 520 -16.63 31.69 -2.54
CA ASP A 520 -16.83 30.25 -2.78
C ASP A 520 -15.61 29.44 -2.31
N LEU A 521 -14.41 30.02 -2.44
CA LEU A 521 -13.13 29.43 -2.05
C LEU A 521 -12.37 30.38 -1.11
N ILE A 522 -12.02 29.89 0.08
CA ILE A 522 -11.22 30.60 1.07
C ILE A 522 -9.85 29.93 1.16
N VAL A 523 -8.80 30.66 0.82
CA VAL A 523 -7.39 30.20 0.93
C VAL A 523 -6.77 30.86 2.16
N THR A 524 -6.29 30.06 3.11
CA THR A 524 -5.92 30.55 4.45
C THR A 524 -4.70 29.81 5.02
N THR A 525 -4.16 30.37 6.10
CA THR A 525 -3.19 29.71 6.99
C THR A 525 -3.90 29.02 8.16
N PRO A 526 -3.27 28.03 8.83
CA PRO A 526 -3.86 27.35 9.98
C PRO A 526 -4.25 28.32 11.09
N GLU A 527 -3.34 29.21 11.51
CA GLU A 527 -3.56 30.13 12.65
C GLU A 527 -4.73 31.07 12.39
N LYS A 528 -4.84 31.56 11.15
CA LYS A 528 -5.92 32.45 10.77
C LYS A 528 -7.27 31.72 10.76
N TRP A 529 -7.30 30.49 10.25
CA TRP A 529 -8.53 29.69 10.23
C TRP A 529 -8.96 29.24 11.63
N ASP A 530 -8.02 28.90 12.52
CA ASP A 530 -8.33 28.63 13.93
C ASP A 530 -8.99 29.86 14.58
N GLY A 531 -8.40 31.04 14.46
CA GLY A 531 -8.98 32.28 14.99
C GLY A 531 -10.37 32.60 14.44
N VAL A 532 -10.62 32.27 13.17
CA VAL A 532 -11.93 32.48 12.52
C VAL A 532 -12.96 31.44 12.94
N SER A 533 -12.58 30.18 13.07
CA SER A 533 -13.49 29.08 13.41
C SER A 533 -13.82 28.99 14.90
N ARG A 534 -13.08 29.67 15.79
CA ARG A 534 -13.42 29.75 17.24
C ARG A 534 -14.82 30.33 17.52
N SER A 535 -15.30 31.25 16.70
CA SER A 535 -16.64 31.87 16.83
C SER A 535 -17.63 31.37 15.78
N TRP A 536 -17.58 30.08 15.46
CA TRP A 536 -18.39 29.47 14.39
C TRP A 536 -19.91 29.61 14.61
N GLN A 537 -20.39 29.73 15.86
CA GLN A 537 -21.81 29.91 16.16
C GLN A 537 -22.34 31.25 15.61
N ASN A 538 -21.51 32.28 15.62
CA ASN A 538 -21.87 33.64 15.19
C ASN A 538 -21.47 33.91 13.73
N ARG A 539 -20.78 32.96 13.08
CA ARG A 539 -20.23 33.10 11.72
C ARG A 539 -20.87 32.08 10.79
N SER A 540 -21.97 32.48 10.15
CA SER A 540 -22.74 31.61 9.24
C SER A 540 -21.92 31.04 8.08
N TYR A 541 -20.85 31.72 7.64
CA TYR A 541 -19.97 31.21 6.59
C TYR A 541 -19.12 30.01 7.03
N VAL A 542 -18.75 29.91 8.32
CA VAL A 542 -18.01 28.75 8.86
C VAL A 542 -18.92 27.51 8.88
N GLN A 543 -20.20 27.68 9.17
CA GLN A 543 -21.20 26.60 9.16
C GLN A 543 -21.58 26.13 7.74
N LYS A 544 -21.27 26.92 6.71
CA LYS A 544 -21.52 26.59 5.29
C LYS A 544 -20.36 25.87 4.62
N VAL A 545 -19.28 25.57 5.33
CA VAL A 545 -18.13 24.85 4.77
C VAL A 545 -18.53 23.40 4.47
N ALA A 546 -18.35 22.98 3.21
CA ALA A 546 -18.62 21.59 2.79
C ALA A 546 -17.35 20.75 2.70
N ILE A 547 -16.20 21.39 2.46
CA ILE A 547 -14.92 20.69 2.36
C ILE A 547 -13.80 21.50 3.02
N LEU A 548 -12.94 20.78 3.75
CA LEU A 548 -11.70 21.26 4.32
C LEU A 548 -10.53 20.54 3.65
N ILE A 549 -9.73 21.27 2.89
CA ILE A 549 -8.52 20.75 2.23
C ILE A 549 -7.31 21.24 3.02
N ILE A 550 -6.48 20.32 3.49
CA ILE A 550 -5.27 20.62 4.26
C ILE A 550 -4.07 20.20 3.41
N ASP A 551 -3.32 21.17 2.91
CA ASP A 551 -2.10 20.90 2.18
C ASP A 551 -0.90 20.74 3.11
N GLU A 552 -0.01 19.83 2.74
CA GLU A 552 1.15 19.40 3.52
C GLU A 552 0.83 19.08 4.99
N ILE A 553 -0.19 18.23 5.20
CA ILE A 553 -0.64 17.79 6.54
C ILE A 553 0.44 17.03 7.34
N HIS A 554 1.50 16.54 6.71
CA HIS A 554 2.66 15.96 7.41
C HIS A 554 3.34 16.96 8.36
N LEU A 555 3.19 18.27 8.12
CA LEU A 555 3.70 19.34 9.00
C LEU A 555 2.94 19.42 10.33
N LEU A 556 1.98 18.51 10.57
CA LEU A 556 1.36 18.29 11.88
C LEU A 556 2.39 17.86 12.95
N GLY A 557 3.57 17.36 12.56
CA GLY A 557 4.67 17.06 13.48
C GLY A 557 5.51 18.27 13.92
N GLU A 558 5.28 19.46 13.35
CA GLU A 558 6.06 20.67 13.63
C GLU A 558 5.36 21.60 14.65
N ASP A 559 5.99 22.73 14.99
CA ASP A 559 5.51 23.72 16.00
C ASP A 559 4.08 24.24 15.74
N ARG A 560 3.60 24.17 14.50
CA ARG A 560 2.26 24.62 14.09
C ARG A 560 1.21 23.49 14.04
N GLY A 561 1.63 22.25 14.26
CA GLY A 561 0.77 21.06 14.26
C GLY A 561 -0.40 21.09 15.24
N PRO A 562 -0.24 21.56 16.49
CA PRO A 562 -1.34 21.65 17.45
C PRO A 562 -2.52 22.51 16.95
N VAL A 563 -2.25 23.53 16.14
CA VAL A 563 -3.28 24.41 15.57
C VAL A 563 -4.10 23.66 14.51
N LEU A 564 -3.44 22.88 13.65
CA LEU A 564 -4.12 22.01 12.68
C LEU A 564 -4.97 20.94 13.37
N GLU A 565 -4.46 20.37 14.46
CA GLU A 565 -5.19 19.37 15.24
C GLU A 565 -6.49 19.94 15.82
N VAL A 566 -6.43 21.14 16.38
CA VAL A 566 -7.59 21.87 16.91
C VAL A 566 -8.60 22.21 15.80
N ILE A 567 -8.15 22.58 14.60
CA ILE A 567 -9.02 22.91 13.46
C ILE A 567 -9.81 21.68 13.01
N VAL A 568 -9.15 20.54 12.82
CA VAL A 568 -9.80 19.29 12.40
C VAL A 568 -10.78 18.82 13.48
N SER A 569 -10.36 18.83 14.75
CA SER A 569 -11.21 18.45 15.89
C SER A 569 -12.46 19.33 15.98
N ARG A 570 -12.31 20.65 15.82
CA ARG A 570 -13.43 21.59 15.80
C ARG A 570 -14.35 21.38 14.60
N THR A 571 -13.80 21.04 13.43
CA THR A 571 -14.58 20.76 12.23
C THR A 571 -15.46 19.52 12.43
N ASN A 572 -14.92 18.46 13.02
CA ASN A 572 -15.67 17.27 13.40
C ASN A 572 -16.78 17.60 14.44
N PHE A 573 -16.48 18.47 15.40
CA PHE A 573 -17.44 18.95 16.40
C PHE A 573 -18.58 19.79 15.78
N ILE A 574 -18.27 20.68 14.84
CA ILE A 574 -19.29 21.47 14.11
C ILE A 574 -20.17 20.54 13.28
N SER A 575 -19.56 19.52 12.64
CA SER A 575 -20.27 18.55 11.82
C SER A 575 -21.29 17.73 12.62
N SER A 576 -20.96 17.33 13.84
CA SER A 576 -21.88 16.59 14.72
C SER A 576 -23.08 17.43 15.18
N HIS A 577 -22.91 18.76 15.34
CA HIS A 577 -23.98 19.68 15.78
C HIS A 577 -24.86 20.20 14.65
N THR A 578 -24.33 20.29 13.43
CA THR A 578 -25.05 20.84 12.26
C THR A 578 -25.74 19.77 11.41
N LYS A 579 -25.54 18.48 11.72
CA LYS A 579 -25.95 17.30 10.92
C LYS A 579 -25.46 17.34 9.45
N LYS A 580 -24.50 18.20 9.14
CA LYS A 580 -23.83 18.30 7.84
C LYS A 580 -22.43 17.76 7.97
N THR A 581 -22.10 16.76 7.18
CA THR A 581 -20.76 16.17 7.13
C THR A 581 -19.82 17.09 6.36
N VAL A 582 -18.75 17.56 7.00
CA VAL A 582 -17.69 18.31 6.32
C VAL A 582 -16.69 17.30 5.76
N ARG A 583 -16.48 17.32 4.44
CA ARG A 583 -15.50 16.47 3.78
C ARG A 583 -14.08 16.93 4.12
N VAL A 584 -13.20 16.02 4.49
CA VAL A 584 -11.79 16.33 4.78
C VAL A 584 -10.89 15.71 3.72
N VAL A 585 -10.00 16.52 3.15
CA VAL A 585 -8.97 16.08 2.20
C VAL A 585 -7.60 16.48 2.74
N GLY A 586 -6.85 15.51 3.24
CA GLY A 586 -5.46 15.69 3.65
C GLY A 586 -4.52 15.40 2.49
N LEU A 587 -3.65 16.35 2.15
CA LEU A 587 -2.60 16.19 1.15
C LEU A 587 -1.26 16.20 1.86
N SER A 588 -0.44 15.20 1.60
CA SER A 588 0.81 14.98 2.29
C SER A 588 1.89 14.50 1.34
N THR A 589 3.16 14.66 1.73
CA THR A 589 4.22 13.74 1.30
C THR A 589 3.90 12.32 1.77
N ALA A 590 4.68 11.35 1.33
CA ALA A 590 4.51 9.96 1.77
C ALA A 590 4.67 9.84 3.30
N LEU A 591 3.71 9.22 3.96
CA LEU A 591 3.66 9.13 5.43
C LEU A 591 3.98 7.70 5.90
N ALA A 592 4.83 7.54 6.90
CA ALA A 592 5.08 6.22 7.50
C ALA A 592 3.84 5.71 8.27
N ASN A 593 3.16 6.60 8.99
CA ASN A 593 1.99 6.38 9.84
C ASN A 593 0.66 6.85 9.18
N ALA A 594 0.54 6.70 7.86
CA ALA A 594 -0.61 7.21 7.11
C ALA A 594 -1.97 6.64 7.58
N ARG A 595 -1.98 5.43 8.16
CA ARG A 595 -3.21 4.80 8.68
C ARG A 595 -3.71 5.50 9.93
N ASP A 596 -2.83 5.78 10.88
CA ASP A 596 -3.18 6.46 12.13
C ASP A 596 -3.71 7.87 11.86
N LEU A 597 -3.06 8.59 10.94
CA LEU A 597 -3.52 9.91 10.51
C LEU A 597 -4.87 9.83 9.77
N ALA A 598 -5.08 8.79 8.94
CA ALA A 598 -6.35 8.56 8.27
C ALA A 598 -7.48 8.26 9.25
N ASP A 599 -7.23 7.42 10.26
CA ASP A 599 -8.21 7.10 11.29
C ASP A 599 -8.62 8.36 12.08
N TRP A 600 -7.64 9.21 12.45
CA TRP A 600 -7.90 10.50 13.11
C TRP A 600 -8.75 11.45 12.24
N LEU A 601 -8.50 11.49 10.93
CA LEU A 601 -9.26 12.31 9.97
C LEU A 601 -10.61 11.67 9.56
N GLY A 602 -10.96 10.50 10.10
CA GLY A 602 -12.18 9.76 9.74
C GLY A 602 -12.18 9.29 8.29
N ILE A 603 -11.03 8.84 7.78
CA ILE A 603 -10.82 8.40 6.41
C ILE A 603 -10.85 6.87 6.36
N GLY A 604 -11.89 6.31 5.74
CA GLY A 604 -12.00 4.86 5.53
C GLY A 604 -10.99 4.33 4.50
N GLN A 605 -10.83 3.00 4.42
CA GLN A 605 -9.83 2.37 3.53
C GLN A 605 -9.92 2.79 2.05
N VAL A 606 -11.12 3.15 1.57
CA VAL A 606 -11.34 3.59 0.18
C VAL A 606 -10.75 4.99 -0.09
N GLY A 607 -10.52 5.79 0.95
CA GLY A 607 -9.98 7.15 0.87
C GLY A 607 -8.49 7.29 1.22
N LEU A 608 -7.82 6.22 1.64
CA LEU A 608 -6.41 6.25 2.02
C LEU A 608 -5.50 5.87 0.83
N PHE A 609 -4.70 6.82 0.35
CA PHE A 609 -3.72 6.62 -0.71
C PHE A 609 -2.34 7.08 -0.23
N ASN A 610 -1.41 6.15 0.00
CA ASN A 610 -0.08 6.47 0.51
C ASN A 610 1.03 5.77 -0.29
N PHE A 611 1.93 6.54 -0.89
CA PHE A 611 2.95 6.10 -1.85
C PHE A 611 4.35 6.34 -1.28
N ARG A 612 5.11 5.28 -0.96
CA ARG A 612 6.42 5.37 -0.26
C ARG A 612 7.60 5.80 -1.17
N PRO A 613 8.58 6.56 -0.66
CA PRO A 613 9.92 6.71 -1.23
C PRO A 613 10.90 5.74 -0.53
N SER A 614 11.71 4.98 -1.28
CA SER A 614 12.83 4.20 -0.73
C SER A 614 14.15 4.98 -0.93
N VAL A 615 15.02 5.04 0.08
CA VAL A 615 16.27 5.86 0.00
C VAL A 615 17.54 5.02 0.28
N PRO A 616 18.24 4.56 -0.79
CA PRO A 616 19.55 3.87 -0.74
C PRO A 616 20.76 4.74 -0.34
N ILE A 617 20.57 6.03 -0.06
CA ILE A 617 21.65 7.03 0.07
C ILE A 617 22.51 6.78 1.31
N ARG A 618 21.89 6.54 2.48
CA ARG A 618 22.57 6.35 3.77
C ARG A 618 23.54 5.16 3.78
N SER A 619 23.09 4.02 3.24
CA SER A 619 23.85 2.77 3.28
C SER A 619 25.03 2.76 2.31
N HIS A 620 24.93 3.49 1.20
CA HIS A 620 25.88 3.37 0.10
C HIS A 620 26.73 4.62 -0.16
N SER A 621 26.29 5.81 0.25
CA SER A 621 26.98 7.08 0.01
C SER A 621 26.61 8.17 1.02
N PRO A 622 26.97 8.02 2.31
CA PRO A 622 26.55 8.95 3.35
C PRO A 622 27.07 10.38 3.14
N ALA A 623 28.30 10.55 2.65
CA ALA A 623 28.96 11.86 2.49
C ALA A 623 29.52 12.13 1.09
N LYS A 624 29.28 11.23 0.12
CA LYS A 624 29.81 11.34 -1.25
C LYS A 624 28.69 11.68 -2.25
N PRO A 625 29.01 12.29 -3.40
CA PRO A 625 28.00 12.72 -4.37
C PRO A 625 27.14 11.58 -4.91
N VAL A 626 25.83 11.87 -5.04
CA VAL A 626 24.81 10.92 -5.49
C VAL A 626 24.06 11.50 -6.68
N LEU A 627 23.98 10.73 -7.75
CA LEU A 627 23.19 11.04 -8.93
C LEU A 627 21.96 10.13 -9.01
N ILE A 628 20.76 10.71 -9.06
CA ILE A 628 19.50 9.97 -9.10
C ILE A 628 18.82 10.18 -10.44
N PHE A 629 18.68 9.12 -11.22
CA PHE A 629 17.91 9.12 -12.47
C PHE A 629 16.44 8.83 -12.21
N VAL A 630 15.58 9.63 -12.84
CA VAL A 630 14.11 9.52 -12.75
C VAL A 630 13.48 9.62 -14.14
N SER A 631 12.24 9.14 -14.27
CA SER A 631 11.65 8.98 -15.60
C SER A 631 10.97 10.21 -16.19
N SER A 632 10.87 11.31 -15.45
CA SER A 632 10.29 12.55 -15.96
C SER A 632 10.80 13.79 -15.24
N ARG A 633 10.66 14.95 -15.91
CA ARG A 633 10.95 16.29 -15.33
C ARG A 633 10.14 16.56 -14.07
N ARG A 634 8.94 15.98 -14.00
CA ARG A 634 8.09 16.06 -12.82
C ARG A 634 8.67 15.26 -11.66
N GLN A 635 9.22 14.08 -11.95
CA GLN A 635 9.81 13.22 -10.95
C GLN A 635 11.12 13.78 -10.35
N THR A 636 11.84 14.66 -11.06
CA THR A 636 13.05 15.29 -10.49
C THR A 636 12.67 16.14 -9.29
N ARG A 637 11.66 17.00 -9.46
CA ARG A 637 11.10 17.83 -8.39
C ARG A 637 10.50 17.00 -7.26
N LEU A 638 9.73 15.97 -7.61
CA LEU A 638 9.11 15.05 -6.67
C LEU A 638 10.09 14.42 -5.71
N THR A 639 11.11 13.83 -6.29
CA THR A 639 12.13 13.10 -5.54
C THR A 639 12.95 14.07 -4.70
N ALA A 640 13.19 15.30 -5.18
CA ALA A 640 13.89 16.31 -4.40
C ALA A 640 13.11 16.69 -3.13
N LEU A 641 11.81 16.93 -3.27
CA LEU A 641 10.96 17.32 -2.14
C LEU A 641 10.73 16.18 -1.15
N ASP A 642 10.64 14.92 -1.61
CA ASP A 642 10.64 13.75 -0.72
C ASP A 642 11.90 13.67 0.13
N LEU A 643 13.04 13.92 -0.51
CA LEU A 643 14.34 13.89 0.16
C LEU A 643 14.47 15.04 1.17
N ILE A 644 13.90 16.22 0.90
CA ILE A 644 13.83 17.33 1.87
C ILE A 644 12.92 16.97 3.05
N ALA A 645 11.75 16.39 2.79
CA ALA A 645 10.85 15.96 3.87
C ALA A 645 11.50 14.89 4.75
N PHE A 646 12.32 14.01 4.16
CA PHE A 646 13.16 13.07 4.91
C PHE A 646 14.20 13.80 5.76
N LEU A 647 14.95 14.76 5.19
CA LEU A 647 15.93 15.57 5.92
C LEU A 647 15.31 16.36 7.09
N ALA A 648 14.06 16.80 6.96
CA ALA A 648 13.35 17.50 8.04
C ALA A 648 13.14 16.64 9.31
N THR A 649 13.22 15.31 9.17
CA THR A 649 13.12 14.37 10.32
C THR A 649 14.48 14.02 10.93
N GLU A 650 15.57 14.55 10.38
CA GLU A 650 16.94 14.26 10.80
C GLU A 650 17.50 15.36 11.69
N ASP A 651 18.49 15.00 12.52
CA ASP A 651 19.15 15.95 13.44
C ASP A 651 19.85 17.11 12.69
N ASP A 652 20.33 16.84 11.47
CA ASP A 652 20.90 17.84 10.55
C ASP A 652 20.12 17.85 9.22
N PRO A 653 19.17 18.78 9.06
CA PRO A 653 18.41 18.95 7.82
C PRO A 653 19.22 19.48 6.63
N LYS A 654 20.45 19.95 6.82
CA LYS A 654 21.31 20.50 5.75
C LYS A 654 22.57 19.65 5.50
N GLN A 655 22.61 18.43 6.01
CA GLN A 655 23.75 17.50 5.89
C GLN A 655 24.30 17.29 4.45
N TRP A 656 23.50 17.54 3.40
CA TRP A 656 23.89 17.41 1.99
C TRP A 656 24.36 18.72 1.33
N LEU A 657 24.33 19.83 2.06
CA LEU A 657 24.85 21.13 1.63
C LEU A 657 26.28 21.27 2.18
N HIS A 658 27.28 21.29 1.28
CA HIS A 658 28.69 21.41 1.64
C HIS A 658 29.28 22.79 1.31
N GLN A 659 28.41 23.76 1.03
CA GLN A 659 28.75 25.14 0.74
C GLN A 659 28.25 26.02 1.88
N ASP A 660 28.99 27.09 2.18
CA ASP A 660 28.54 28.08 3.15
C ASP A 660 27.16 28.65 2.76
N GLU A 661 26.29 28.80 3.75
CA GLU A 661 24.88 29.19 3.52
C GLU A 661 24.75 30.57 2.90
N THR A 662 25.62 31.52 3.27
CA THR A 662 25.57 32.89 2.72
C THR A 662 25.93 32.88 1.24
N GLN A 663 27.02 32.20 0.89
CA GLN A 663 27.44 32.01 -0.50
C GLN A 663 26.39 31.24 -1.32
N MET A 664 25.76 30.22 -0.75
CA MET A 664 24.70 29.48 -1.42
C MET A 664 23.46 30.38 -1.65
N THR A 665 23.13 31.26 -0.71
CA THR A 665 22.02 32.21 -0.84
C THR A 665 22.24 33.17 -2.01
N ASP A 666 23.46 33.67 -2.19
CA ASP A 666 23.84 34.52 -3.32
C ASP A 666 23.69 33.78 -4.67
N ILE A 667 24.14 32.52 -4.73
CA ILE A 667 23.99 31.69 -5.93
C ILE A 667 22.50 31.44 -6.22
N ILE A 668 21.70 31.09 -5.21
CA ILE A 668 20.25 30.86 -5.31
C ILE A 668 19.52 32.11 -5.83
N ALA A 669 19.98 33.31 -5.46
CA ALA A 669 19.41 34.57 -5.96
C ALA A 669 19.51 34.70 -7.49
N THR A 670 20.58 34.15 -8.10
CA THR A 670 20.81 34.20 -9.56
C THR A 670 20.01 33.18 -10.37
N VAL A 671 19.54 32.10 -9.73
CA VAL A 671 18.75 31.04 -10.36
C VAL A 671 17.38 31.56 -10.77
N ARG A 672 16.82 31.10 -11.89
CA ARG A 672 15.45 31.49 -12.33
C ARG A 672 14.38 30.52 -11.84
N GLU A 673 14.63 29.22 -11.95
CA GLU A 673 13.66 28.19 -11.57
C GLU A 673 13.38 28.17 -10.05
N SER A 674 12.14 28.45 -9.65
CA SER A 674 11.74 28.57 -8.23
C SER A 674 11.90 27.26 -7.44
N ASN A 675 11.54 26.12 -8.05
CA ASN A 675 11.69 24.82 -7.40
C ASN A 675 13.17 24.49 -7.16
N LEU A 676 14.07 24.92 -8.06
CA LEU A 676 15.50 24.69 -7.94
C LEU A 676 16.11 25.53 -6.82
N LYS A 677 15.63 26.76 -6.62
CA LYS A 677 16.03 27.59 -5.47
C LYS A 677 15.76 26.88 -4.15
N LEU A 678 14.56 26.32 -4.01
CA LEU A 678 14.14 25.61 -2.80
C LEU A 678 15.03 24.40 -2.54
N THR A 679 15.30 23.58 -3.56
CA THR A 679 16.04 22.33 -3.37
C THR A 679 17.54 22.55 -3.14
N LEU A 680 18.13 23.56 -3.78
CA LEU A 680 19.56 23.89 -3.59
C LEU A 680 19.90 24.31 -2.17
N ALA A 681 18.96 24.94 -1.45
CA ALA A 681 19.13 25.32 -0.05
C ALA A 681 19.35 24.12 0.90
N PHE A 682 19.00 22.91 0.46
CA PHE A 682 19.20 21.65 1.20
C PHE A 682 20.30 20.78 0.58
N GLY A 683 21.09 21.32 -0.37
CA GLY A 683 22.13 20.55 -1.04
C GLY A 683 21.62 19.58 -2.12
N ILE A 684 20.45 19.86 -2.69
CA ILE A 684 19.80 19.00 -3.70
C ILE A 684 19.60 19.77 -5.02
N GLY A 685 20.28 19.33 -6.07
CA GLY A 685 20.16 19.84 -7.43
C GLY A 685 19.11 19.09 -8.27
N MET A 686 18.53 19.78 -9.26
CA MET A 686 17.69 19.16 -10.29
C MET A 686 18.25 19.43 -11.68
N HIS A 687 18.14 18.45 -12.59
CA HIS A 687 18.57 18.57 -13.98
C HIS A 687 17.57 17.97 -14.96
N HIS A 688 17.12 18.76 -15.93
CA HIS A 688 16.33 18.26 -17.05
C HIS A 688 16.32 19.25 -18.23
N ALA A 689 15.94 18.77 -19.41
CA ALA A 689 15.88 19.58 -20.64
C ALA A 689 14.99 20.84 -20.55
N GLY A 690 14.02 20.87 -19.64
CA GLY A 690 13.16 22.05 -19.41
C GLY A 690 13.79 23.18 -18.59
N LEU A 691 14.97 22.99 -17.99
CA LEU A 691 15.63 24.04 -17.21
C LEU A 691 16.34 25.03 -18.14
N HIS A 692 16.38 26.29 -17.72
CA HIS A 692 17.15 27.29 -18.42
C HIS A 692 18.63 26.89 -18.47
N GLU A 693 19.30 27.11 -19.61
CA GLU A 693 20.71 26.75 -19.77
C GLU A 693 21.64 27.30 -18.67
N ARG A 694 21.40 28.52 -18.20
CA ARG A 694 22.16 29.12 -17.09
C ARG A 694 21.99 28.35 -15.77
N ASP A 695 20.75 27.99 -15.45
CA ASP A 695 20.42 27.22 -14.25
C ASP A 695 21.01 25.81 -14.34
N ARG A 696 20.97 25.18 -15.53
CA ARG A 696 21.63 23.88 -15.76
C ARG A 696 23.12 23.94 -15.47
N LYS A 697 23.85 24.89 -16.07
CA LYS A 697 25.29 25.07 -15.84
C LYS A 697 25.62 25.32 -14.37
N THR A 698 24.80 26.14 -13.69
CA THR A 698 24.98 26.42 -12.27
C THR A 698 24.88 25.16 -11.41
N VAL A 699 23.85 24.33 -11.63
CA VAL A 699 23.67 23.08 -10.88
C VAL A 699 24.77 22.06 -11.18
N GLU A 700 25.17 21.98 -12.45
CA GLU A 700 26.28 21.15 -12.90
C GLU A 700 27.59 21.52 -12.19
N GLU A 701 27.92 22.80 -12.12
CA GLU A 701 29.11 23.32 -11.42
C GLU A 701 29.05 23.05 -9.91
N LEU A 702 27.89 23.27 -9.27
CA LEU A 702 27.71 23.00 -7.85
C LEU A 702 27.92 21.52 -7.52
N PHE A 703 27.42 20.61 -8.36
CA PHE A 703 27.53 19.17 -8.13
C PHE A 703 28.96 18.67 -8.38
N VAL A 704 29.61 19.08 -9.47
CA VAL A 704 30.99 18.67 -9.80
C VAL A 704 31.96 19.10 -8.72
N ASN A 705 31.80 20.33 -8.22
CA ASN A 705 32.63 20.87 -7.14
C ASN A 705 32.22 20.36 -5.75
N CYS A 706 31.34 19.36 -5.67
CA CYS A 706 30.85 18.74 -4.43
C CYS A 706 30.28 19.76 -3.43
N LYS A 707 29.70 20.86 -3.91
CA LYS A 707 29.03 21.88 -3.09
C LYS A 707 27.63 21.44 -2.68
N ILE A 708 27.02 20.60 -3.51
CA ILE A 708 25.79 19.88 -3.24
C ILE A 708 26.05 18.39 -3.38
N GLN A 709 25.49 17.58 -2.49
CA GLN A 709 25.71 16.13 -2.50
C GLN A 709 24.78 15.41 -3.47
N ILE A 710 23.56 15.88 -3.66
CA ILE A 710 22.53 15.15 -4.43
C ILE A 710 22.21 15.89 -5.74
N LEU A 711 22.18 15.17 -6.85
CA LEU A 711 21.67 15.65 -8.13
C LEU A 711 20.61 14.70 -8.66
N ILE A 712 19.43 15.21 -9.03
CA ILE A 712 18.34 14.41 -9.58
C ILE A 712 18.10 14.80 -11.04
N ALA A 713 18.20 13.83 -11.94
CA ALA A 713 18.23 14.07 -13.38
C ALA A 713 17.29 13.16 -14.19
N THR A 714 16.83 13.65 -15.34
CA THR A 714 16.18 12.80 -16.36
C THR A 714 17.22 12.00 -17.17
N SER A 715 16.77 10.94 -17.86
CA SER A 715 17.63 10.05 -18.68
C SER A 715 18.49 10.78 -19.72
N THR A 716 18.10 11.97 -20.14
CA THR A 716 18.89 12.82 -21.06
C THR A 716 20.29 13.14 -20.53
N LEU A 717 20.50 13.21 -19.21
CA LEU A 717 21.83 13.45 -18.62
C LEU A 717 22.73 12.19 -18.69
N ALA A 718 22.16 11.01 -18.94
CA ALA A 718 22.96 9.81 -19.18
C ALA A 718 23.82 9.94 -20.44
N TRP A 719 23.47 10.84 -21.36
CA TRP A 719 24.17 11.08 -22.62
C TRP A 719 24.71 12.51 -22.70
N GLY A 720 25.96 12.68 -23.15
CA GLY A 720 26.47 13.97 -23.62
C GLY A 720 27.21 14.87 -22.62
N VAL A 721 27.34 14.51 -21.33
CA VAL A 721 28.18 15.26 -20.37
C VAL A 721 28.86 14.33 -19.37
N ASN A 722 30.08 14.63 -18.93
CA ASN A 722 30.84 13.79 -17.97
C ASN A 722 30.58 14.23 -16.51
N PHE A 723 29.56 13.66 -15.87
CA PHE A 723 29.26 13.85 -14.44
C PHE A 723 29.48 12.56 -13.66
N PRO A 724 30.69 12.32 -13.12
CA PRO A 724 30.94 11.13 -12.33
C PRO A 724 30.48 11.36 -10.88
N ALA A 725 29.65 10.46 -10.36
CA ALA A 725 29.13 10.46 -8.99
C ALA A 725 29.65 9.23 -8.24
N HIS A 726 29.72 9.25 -6.90
CA HIS A 726 30.10 8.04 -6.15
C HIS A 726 28.99 6.99 -6.21
N LEU A 727 27.74 7.42 -6.03
CA LEU A 727 26.56 6.59 -6.09
C LEU A 727 25.64 7.04 -7.22
N VAL A 728 25.21 6.10 -8.05
CA VAL A 728 24.09 6.31 -8.98
C VAL A 728 22.88 5.54 -8.50
N ILE A 729 21.71 6.17 -8.51
CA ILE A 729 20.43 5.53 -8.24
C ILE A 729 19.54 5.67 -9.47
N VAL A 730 19.09 4.56 -10.06
CA VAL A 730 18.07 4.56 -11.12
C VAL A 730 16.72 4.28 -10.45
N LYS A 731 15.90 5.32 -10.27
CA LYS A 731 14.59 5.24 -9.60
C LYS A 731 13.51 4.88 -10.62
N GLY A 732 13.27 3.59 -10.77
CA GLY A 732 12.33 3.03 -11.73
C GLY A 732 12.98 2.84 -13.10
N THR A 733 12.65 1.72 -13.75
CA THR A 733 13.23 1.33 -15.04
C THR A 733 12.24 1.48 -16.20
N GLU A 734 11.20 2.28 -16.02
CA GLU A 734 10.14 2.49 -17.00
C GLU A 734 9.86 3.98 -17.20
N TYR A 735 9.45 4.33 -18.41
CA TYR A 735 8.95 5.66 -18.74
C TYR A 735 7.65 5.55 -19.53
N TYR A 736 6.82 6.58 -19.43
CA TYR A 736 5.57 6.63 -20.17
C TYR A 736 5.85 7.06 -21.61
N ASP A 737 5.58 6.18 -22.58
CA ASP A 737 5.67 6.51 -24.00
C ASP A 737 4.34 7.06 -24.52
N GLY A 738 4.34 8.34 -24.89
CA GLY A 738 3.15 9.02 -25.41
C GLY A 738 2.64 8.46 -26.74
N LYS A 739 3.48 7.76 -27.53
CA LYS A 739 3.06 7.14 -28.80
C LYS A 739 2.25 5.87 -28.57
N THR A 740 2.77 4.96 -27.74
CA THR A 740 2.12 3.68 -27.43
C THR A 740 1.14 3.76 -26.26
N ARG A 741 1.08 4.90 -25.56
CA ARG A 741 0.20 5.20 -24.42
C ARG A 741 0.33 4.23 -23.24
N ARG A 742 1.50 3.62 -23.06
CA ARG A 742 1.80 2.66 -21.99
C ARG A 742 3.14 2.98 -21.35
N TYR A 743 3.38 2.44 -20.17
CA TYR A 743 4.74 2.39 -19.63
C TYR A 743 5.57 1.40 -20.45
N VAL A 744 6.73 1.85 -20.89
CA VAL A 744 7.70 1.04 -21.60
C VAL A 744 8.99 1.01 -20.79
N ASP A 745 9.65 -0.13 -20.81
CA ASP A 745 10.97 -0.24 -20.19
C ASP A 745 11.96 0.71 -20.85
N TYR A 746 12.85 1.27 -20.03
CA TYR A 746 14.05 1.90 -20.55
C TYR A 746 14.82 0.88 -21.39
N PRO A 747 15.37 1.30 -22.55
CA PRO A 747 16.40 0.53 -23.19
C PRO A 747 17.50 0.21 -22.18
N ILE A 748 17.92 -1.05 -22.10
CA ILE A 748 19.00 -1.48 -21.18
C ILE A 748 20.27 -0.67 -21.38
N THR A 749 20.54 -0.23 -22.61
CA THR A 749 21.64 0.66 -22.95
C THR A 749 21.58 1.99 -22.20
N ASP A 750 20.39 2.57 -22.04
CA ASP A 750 20.24 3.82 -21.27
C ASP A 750 20.50 3.57 -19.78
N VAL A 751 20.02 2.45 -19.24
CA VAL A 751 20.28 2.06 -17.84
C VAL A 751 21.76 1.79 -17.60
N LEU A 752 22.46 1.16 -18.55
CA LEU A 752 23.91 0.96 -18.51
C LEU A 752 24.67 2.30 -18.55
N GLN A 753 24.23 3.26 -19.38
CA GLN A 753 24.84 4.59 -19.41
C GLN A 753 24.60 5.38 -18.12
N MET A 754 23.40 5.27 -17.54
CA MET A 754 23.11 5.83 -16.21
C MET A 754 24.05 5.23 -15.16
N MET A 755 24.13 3.90 -15.10
CA MET A 755 25.00 3.17 -14.18
C MET A 755 26.47 3.54 -14.36
N GLY A 756 26.93 3.74 -15.60
CA GLY A 756 28.30 4.13 -15.93
C GLY A 756 28.70 5.52 -15.41
N ARG A 757 27.76 6.30 -14.86
CA ARG A 757 28.06 7.54 -14.12
C ARG A 757 28.53 7.29 -12.69
N ALA A 758 28.44 6.04 -12.19
CA ALA A 758 28.95 5.67 -10.88
C ALA A 758 30.46 5.42 -10.94
N GLY A 759 31.19 6.02 -10.01
CA GLY A 759 32.64 5.95 -9.89
C GLY A 759 33.32 7.21 -10.40
N ARG A 760 34.25 7.73 -9.59
CA ARG A 760 35.11 8.87 -9.91
C ARG A 760 36.57 8.40 -9.85
N PRO A 761 37.18 7.89 -10.94
CA PRO A 761 38.47 7.22 -10.90
C PRO A 761 39.64 8.03 -10.29
N GLN A 762 39.53 9.37 -10.30
CA GLN A 762 40.51 10.28 -9.70
C GLN A 762 40.23 10.62 -8.23
N TYR A 763 39.05 10.28 -7.70
CA TYR A 763 38.56 10.71 -6.38
C TYR A 763 38.08 9.55 -5.48
N ASP A 764 37.62 8.45 -6.07
CA ASP A 764 37.05 7.30 -5.38
C ASP A 764 37.75 6.01 -5.79
N ASP A 765 37.89 5.12 -4.81
CA ASP A 765 38.36 3.73 -4.90
C ASP A 765 37.31 2.78 -5.51
N GLN A 766 36.03 3.14 -5.38
CA GLN A 766 34.90 2.36 -5.86
C GLN A 766 33.73 3.28 -6.24
N GLY A 767 32.93 2.84 -7.21
CA GLY A 767 31.63 3.43 -7.54
C GLY A 767 30.52 2.43 -7.24
N LYS A 768 29.36 2.92 -6.79
CA LYS A 768 28.19 2.07 -6.50
C LYS A 768 27.01 2.50 -7.37
N ALA A 769 26.26 1.52 -7.87
CA ALA A 769 25.02 1.78 -8.57
C ALA A 769 23.88 0.95 -7.98
N VAL A 770 22.74 1.59 -7.77
CA VAL A 770 21.52 0.96 -7.24
C VAL A 770 20.40 1.16 -8.24
N ILE A 771 19.86 0.07 -8.76
CA ILE A 771 18.75 0.10 -9.71
C ILE A 771 17.49 -0.36 -8.99
N LEU A 772 16.52 0.54 -8.86
CA LEU A 772 15.22 0.28 -8.25
C LEU A 772 14.27 -0.19 -9.35
N VAL A 773 13.90 -1.46 -9.28
CA VAL A 773 13.17 -2.16 -10.33
C VAL A 773 12.08 -3.06 -9.73
N HIS A 774 11.00 -3.28 -10.47
CA HIS A 774 9.97 -4.26 -10.11
C HIS A 774 10.60 -5.66 -9.97
N ASP A 775 10.20 -6.41 -8.94
CA ASP A 775 10.81 -7.72 -8.63
C ASP A 775 10.80 -8.69 -9.82
N ILE A 776 9.73 -8.65 -10.61
CA ILE A 776 9.54 -9.43 -11.85
C ILE A 776 10.68 -9.21 -12.87
N LYS A 777 11.30 -8.02 -12.89
CA LYS A 777 12.36 -7.63 -13.83
C LYS A 777 13.76 -7.75 -13.23
N LYS A 778 13.87 -8.10 -11.94
CA LYS A 778 15.15 -8.18 -11.22
C LYS A 778 16.14 -9.13 -11.89
N ASP A 779 15.70 -10.32 -12.30
CA ASP A 779 16.56 -11.33 -12.94
C ASP A 779 17.03 -10.88 -14.32
N PHE A 780 16.20 -10.14 -15.07
CA PHE A 780 16.58 -9.56 -16.36
C PHE A 780 17.76 -8.60 -16.19
N TYR A 781 17.65 -7.63 -15.29
CA TYR A 781 18.74 -6.67 -15.02
C TYR A 781 19.95 -7.37 -14.40
N LYS A 782 19.76 -8.29 -13.45
CA LYS A 782 20.87 -9.05 -12.84
C LYS A 782 21.68 -9.83 -13.87
N LYS A 783 21.08 -10.26 -14.98
CA LYS A 783 21.81 -10.93 -16.05
C LYS A 783 22.54 -9.94 -16.97
N PHE A 784 21.80 -8.99 -17.56
CA PHE A 784 22.33 -8.11 -18.61
C PHE A 784 23.18 -6.93 -18.12
N LEU A 785 23.28 -6.72 -16.80
CA LEU A 785 24.23 -5.76 -16.23
C LEU A 785 25.66 -6.32 -16.13
N TYR A 786 25.82 -7.65 -16.06
CA TYR A 786 27.12 -8.31 -15.90
C TYR A 786 27.52 -9.11 -17.15
N GLU A 787 26.56 -9.56 -17.94
CA GLU A 787 26.80 -10.21 -19.22
C GLU A 787 26.70 -9.20 -20.38
N PRO A 788 27.55 -9.31 -21.42
CA PRO A 788 27.43 -8.48 -22.62
C PRO A 788 26.04 -8.58 -23.27
N PHE A 789 25.44 -7.44 -23.59
CA PHE A 789 24.13 -7.41 -24.23
C PHE A 789 24.22 -7.76 -25.73
N PRO A 790 23.46 -8.74 -26.23
CA PRO A 790 23.45 -9.09 -27.65
C PRO A 790 22.71 -8.01 -28.46
N VAL A 791 23.32 -7.58 -29.56
CA VAL A 791 22.73 -6.59 -30.46
C VAL A 791 22.11 -7.32 -31.66
N GLU A 792 20.84 -7.06 -31.94
CA GLU A 792 20.12 -7.60 -33.09
C GLU A 792 19.70 -6.49 -34.05
N SER A 793 19.57 -6.83 -35.33
CA SER A 793 19.12 -5.87 -36.33
C SER A 793 17.62 -5.61 -36.20
N SER A 794 17.22 -4.34 -36.28
CA SER A 794 15.81 -3.92 -36.36
C SER A 794 15.38 -3.53 -37.78
N LEU A 795 16.20 -3.82 -38.79
CA LEU A 795 15.97 -3.40 -40.19
C LEU A 795 14.63 -3.89 -40.74
N MET A 796 14.17 -5.08 -40.34
CA MET A 796 12.96 -5.68 -40.92
C MET A 796 11.71 -4.81 -40.78
N GLY A 797 11.56 -4.09 -39.67
CA GLY A 797 10.39 -3.21 -39.45
C GLY A 797 10.36 -1.96 -40.34
N VAL A 798 11.48 -1.59 -40.94
CA VAL A 798 11.66 -0.38 -41.77
C VAL A 798 12.25 -0.69 -43.15
N LEU A 799 12.32 -1.98 -43.52
CA LEU A 799 12.99 -2.43 -44.75
C LEU A 799 12.34 -1.86 -46.00
N SER A 800 11.01 -1.70 -46.00
CA SER A 800 10.26 -1.08 -47.10
C SER A 800 10.74 0.33 -47.41
N ASP A 801 11.01 1.12 -46.38
CA ASP A 801 11.37 2.53 -46.51
C ASP A 801 12.78 2.67 -47.06
N HIS A 802 13.70 1.84 -46.58
CA HIS A 802 15.09 1.80 -47.08
C HIS A 802 15.17 1.25 -48.50
N LEU A 803 14.44 0.18 -48.84
CA LEU A 803 14.39 -0.33 -50.21
C LEU A 803 13.83 0.71 -51.18
N ASN A 804 12.77 1.43 -50.79
CA ASN A 804 12.21 2.49 -51.61
C ASN A 804 13.21 3.64 -51.84
N ALA A 805 13.98 4.02 -50.81
CA ALA A 805 15.02 5.04 -50.94
C ALA A 805 16.14 4.63 -51.91
N GLU A 806 16.61 3.37 -51.82
CA GLU A 806 17.67 2.86 -52.70
C GLU A 806 17.19 2.61 -54.15
N ILE A 807 15.92 2.26 -54.34
CA ILE A 807 15.30 2.21 -55.67
C ILE A 807 15.22 3.62 -56.27
N ALA A 808 14.79 4.60 -55.47
CA ALA A 808 14.69 5.99 -55.92
C ALA A 808 16.06 6.61 -56.23
N ALA A 809 17.12 6.19 -55.52
CA ALA A 809 18.50 6.59 -55.79
C ALA A 809 19.10 5.91 -57.03
N GLY A 810 18.44 4.89 -57.59
CA GLY A 810 18.93 4.10 -58.71
C GLY A 810 19.96 3.02 -58.33
N THR A 811 20.24 2.83 -57.04
CA THR A 811 21.13 1.78 -56.52
C THR A 811 20.53 0.39 -56.72
N ILE A 812 19.20 0.27 -56.59
CA ILE A 812 18.46 -0.97 -56.78
C ILE A 812 17.56 -0.82 -58.01
N THR A 813 17.88 -1.54 -59.08
CA THR A 813 17.11 -1.50 -60.34
C THR A 813 16.36 -2.80 -60.61
N SER A 814 16.77 -3.89 -59.96
CA SER A 814 16.18 -5.21 -60.11
C SER A 814 15.90 -5.87 -58.77
N LYS A 815 15.08 -6.93 -58.78
CA LYS A 815 14.88 -7.77 -57.59
C LYS A 815 16.19 -8.42 -57.12
N GLN A 816 17.09 -8.76 -58.05
CA GLN A 816 18.39 -9.34 -57.70
C GLN A 816 19.25 -8.31 -56.96
N ASP A 817 19.28 -7.06 -57.41
CA ASP A 817 20.01 -5.97 -56.74
C ASP A 817 19.48 -5.75 -55.31
N ALA A 818 18.15 -5.89 -55.10
CA ALA A 818 17.55 -5.80 -53.77
C ALA A 818 17.97 -6.96 -52.85
N MET A 819 18.07 -8.17 -53.39
CA MET A 819 18.58 -9.33 -52.65
C MET A 819 20.05 -9.13 -52.29
N ASP A 820 20.85 -8.68 -53.25
CA ASP A 820 22.28 -8.41 -53.07
C ASP A 820 22.46 -7.32 -52.00
N TYR A 821 21.73 -6.21 -52.08
CA TYR A 821 21.70 -5.14 -51.07
C TYR A 821 21.46 -5.67 -49.65
N ILE A 822 20.47 -6.56 -49.46
CA ILE A 822 20.19 -7.16 -48.15
C ILE A 822 21.41 -7.94 -47.63
N THR A 823 22.18 -8.62 -48.48
CA THR A 823 23.37 -9.38 -48.04
C THR A 823 24.49 -8.51 -47.43
N TRP A 824 24.54 -7.22 -47.78
CA TRP A 824 25.49 -6.25 -47.23
C TRP A 824 25.06 -5.71 -45.86
N THR A 825 23.82 -5.97 -45.43
CA THR A 825 23.29 -5.43 -44.17
C THR A 825 23.69 -6.26 -42.96
N TYR A 826 23.74 -5.62 -41.79
CA TYR A 826 23.88 -6.33 -40.51
C TYR A 826 22.70 -7.28 -40.24
N PHE A 827 21.51 -6.99 -40.80
CA PHE A 827 20.36 -7.87 -40.73
C PHE A 827 20.67 -9.25 -41.30
N PHE A 828 21.26 -9.34 -42.49
CA PHE A 828 21.63 -10.62 -43.08
C PHE A 828 22.69 -11.36 -42.25
N ARG A 829 23.69 -10.64 -41.71
CA ARG A 829 24.69 -11.24 -40.81
C ARG A 829 24.07 -11.84 -39.55
N ARG A 830 23.05 -11.18 -38.97
CA ARG A 830 22.33 -11.69 -37.79
C ARG A 830 21.35 -12.80 -38.13
N LEU A 831 20.66 -12.73 -39.26
CA LEU A 831 19.74 -13.76 -39.73
C LEU A 831 20.42 -15.13 -39.85
N VAL A 832 21.69 -15.18 -40.28
CA VAL A 832 22.45 -16.44 -40.34
C VAL A 832 22.86 -16.95 -38.96
N MET A 833 23.10 -16.05 -38.00
CA MET A 833 23.61 -16.38 -36.66
C MET A 833 22.51 -16.65 -35.62
N ASN A 834 21.33 -16.06 -35.81
CA ASN A 834 20.15 -16.17 -34.94
C ASN A 834 18.87 -16.06 -35.81
N PRO A 835 18.52 -17.14 -36.54
CA PRO A 835 17.47 -17.13 -37.57
C PRO A 835 16.05 -16.93 -37.07
#